data_AF-A0AAD0UAQ0-F1
#
_entry.id   AF-A0AAD0UAQ0-F1
#
_cell.length_a   1.000
_cell.length_b   1.000
_cell.length_c   1.000
_cell.angle_alpha   90.00
_cell.angle_beta   90.00
_cell.angle_gamma   90.00
#
_symmetry.space_group_name_H-M   'P 1'
#
loop_
_entity.id
_entity.type
_entity.pdbx_description
1 polymer ?
#
loop_
_entity_poly.entity_id
_entity_poly.type
_entity_poly.pdbx_seq_one_letter_code
_entity_poly.pdbx_strand_id
1 'polypeptide(L)'
;MHYALDIRTFLFSHYFYTGVRIAIGVVGLTLLVFNVADMTTTMTVFLGALCTSLMDLPSPLRHKFNEMLAGVLLCTLVMLIISLCAPVPWLLSAMMVVVSFFASMMVVYGKKTMPLQFAALMVMTLSMENQVPIADAFLHAALFLGGGLGYLAYSMAVSWFLRRRIKQQVLAEALFELARYLRIKADFYDVKHDLANQFNQLVRQQIVVADKQQASRDLILRDLHTKQDGLLVQVHLSMLELYEQVLSTHADYAFLRQHFGGTDVMIFLRDLATKAAQDIESIAYAVTRNKASEPSVNYKAELRAVQFEIRELAQPGPRQASEEALTLLRVTYNKIRDIIELIGQVHQATQNPVDPLPILPGSDMTPFLTQQKFKFNMLLVNLRWQSPIFRFAIRVALAVTTGLWIAGHLPYMSHGYWIVLTIVIILKPNFSATKQRMADRLIGTLIGCLITLLILRFVHNPLGQLAVLFAASVAAPAFTYIKYRYTAIAASVQILMLLNLLMPAGHQTVIGERLIDTIIGVLIATVFSYVLPAWEYRDLPKLLRNVLKASQRYLTASRDMLEGKVKDDFFYRVCRKGFMDSLAALISALVRMMDEPATKQRAVRELNRFIVQNYLVAAHIAALRLMLRRHQDNMPEAAVARLIEETYLEASQHLAEAQRLLTPQPKKRSGAVTVSPTAPEDKAISGKIELIGPVAPEPMAAEASAWSGWDNLRRRTSLLNQDLKEIVIQTAAIDQVLRKAPD
;
A
#
# COMPACT_ATOMS: atom_id res chain seq x y z
N MET A 1 -5.75 -2.69 17.41
CA MET A 1 -4.56 -3.57 17.43
C MET A 1 -4.21 -3.98 16.00
N HIS A 2 -2.92 -4.06 15.65
CA HIS A 2 -2.51 -4.70 14.39
C HIS A 2 -2.81 -6.20 14.49
N TYR A 3 -3.53 -6.74 13.50
CA TYR A 3 -3.84 -8.16 13.36
C TYR A 3 -2.60 -9.05 13.52
N ALA A 4 -1.42 -8.58 13.10
CA ALA A 4 -0.18 -9.35 13.21
C ALA A 4 0.55 -9.23 14.57
N LEU A 5 0.02 -8.50 15.56
CA LEU A 5 0.66 -8.32 16.87
C LEU A 5 -0.06 -9.06 18.02
N ASP A 6 -1.27 -9.57 17.79
CA ASP A 6 -1.89 -10.52 18.71
C ASP A 6 -1.29 -11.92 18.48
N ILE A 7 -0.92 -12.62 19.55
CA ILE A 7 -0.20 -13.90 19.53
C ILE A 7 -1.00 -14.93 18.74
N ARG A 8 -2.33 -14.99 18.96
CA ARG A 8 -3.18 -16.01 18.33
C ARG A 8 -3.21 -15.84 16.82
N THR A 9 -3.44 -14.62 16.36
CA THR A 9 -3.50 -14.29 14.93
C THR A 9 -2.14 -14.32 14.27
N PHE A 10 -1.06 -13.93 14.97
CA PHE A 10 0.30 -13.96 14.45
C PHE A 10 0.75 -15.39 14.11
N LEU A 11 0.50 -16.36 14.99
CA LEU A 11 0.89 -17.76 14.75
C LEU A 11 0.18 -18.37 13.52
N PHE A 12 -1.05 -17.95 13.24
CA PHE A 12 -1.78 -18.38 12.04
C PHE A 12 -1.60 -17.44 10.83
N SER A 13 -0.83 -16.37 11.00
CA SER A 13 -0.61 -15.39 9.94
C SER A 13 0.32 -15.95 8.86
N HIS A 14 0.15 -15.42 7.64
CA HIS A 14 1.09 -15.67 6.54
C HIS A 14 2.52 -15.26 6.88
N TYR A 15 2.70 -14.24 7.73
CA TYR A 15 4.00 -13.71 8.10
C TYR A 15 4.84 -14.71 8.90
N PHE A 16 4.26 -15.29 9.96
CA PHE A 16 4.93 -16.33 10.74
C PHE A 16 5.22 -17.56 9.89
N TYR A 17 4.23 -18.00 9.11
CA TYR A 17 4.38 -19.13 8.20
C TYR A 17 5.52 -18.91 7.18
N THR A 18 5.61 -17.72 6.62
CA THR A 18 6.68 -17.33 5.70
C THR A 18 8.03 -17.36 6.38
N GLY A 19 8.12 -16.87 7.63
CA GLY A 19 9.36 -16.93 8.39
C GLY A 19 9.82 -18.36 8.69
N VAL A 20 8.89 -19.23 9.10
CA VAL A 20 9.18 -20.65 9.32
C VAL A 20 9.64 -21.34 8.03
N ARG A 21 8.94 -21.10 6.91
CA ARG A 21 9.34 -21.63 5.60
C ARG A 21 10.74 -21.20 5.20
N ILE A 22 11.04 -19.90 5.31
CA ILE A 22 12.36 -19.35 4.95
C ILE A 22 13.44 -19.97 5.84
N ALA A 23 13.23 -20.01 7.16
CA ALA A 23 14.19 -20.60 8.09
C ALA A 23 14.45 -22.08 7.82
N ILE A 24 13.40 -22.88 7.61
CA ILE A 24 13.53 -24.31 7.27
C ILE A 24 14.27 -24.48 5.95
N GLY A 25 13.97 -23.67 4.93
CA GLY A 25 14.63 -23.75 3.64
C GLY A 25 16.12 -23.40 3.71
N VAL A 26 16.46 -22.28 4.33
CA VAL A 26 17.85 -21.82 4.44
C VAL A 26 18.67 -22.72 5.37
N VAL A 27 18.19 -22.95 6.60
CA VAL A 27 18.91 -23.77 7.58
C VAL A 27 18.95 -25.23 7.14
N GLY A 28 17.85 -25.77 6.62
CA GLY A 28 17.77 -27.15 6.15
C GLY A 28 18.71 -27.43 4.99
N LEU A 29 18.77 -26.55 3.98
CA LEU A 29 19.72 -26.68 2.88
C LEU A 29 21.17 -26.58 3.36
N THR A 30 21.45 -25.67 4.28
CA THR A 30 22.79 -25.49 4.86
C THR A 30 23.23 -26.73 5.61
N LEU A 31 22.36 -27.32 6.44
CA LEU A 31 22.65 -28.56 7.17
C LEU A 31 22.87 -29.74 6.22
N LEU A 32 22.10 -29.87 5.15
CA LEU A 32 22.31 -30.92 4.14
C LEU A 32 23.70 -30.84 3.50
N VAL A 33 24.13 -29.63 3.13
CA VAL A 33 25.46 -29.42 2.53
C VAL A 33 26.57 -29.60 3.55
N PHE A 34 26.37 -29.15 4.80
CA PHE A 34 27.34 -29.31 5.88
C PHE A 34 27.70 -30.77 6.16
N ASN A 35 26.78 -31.72 5.90
CA ASN A 35 27.06 -33.15 6.09
C ASN A 35 27.96 -33.75 5.00
N VAL A 36 28.12 -33.07 3.86
CA VAL A 36 28.79 -33.61 2.66
C VAL A 36 29.99 -32.78 2.23
N ALA A 37 30.04 -31.49 2.60
CA ALA A 37 31.06 -30.54 2.18
C ALA A 37 31.73 -29.85 3.38
N ASP A 38 32.85 -29.19 3.09
CA ASP A 38 33.61 -28.36 4.02
C ASP A 38 32.84 -27.10 4.45
N MET A 39 33.33 -26.46 5.53
CA MET A 39 32.70 -25.27 6.11
C MET A 39 32.67 -24.10 5.12
N THR A 40 33.74 -23.89 4.34
CA THR A 40 33.82 -22.82 3.34
C THR A 40 32.78 -22.99 2.24
N THR A 41 32.69 -24.18 1.64
CA THR A 41 31.65 -24.52 0.66
C THR A 41 30.23 -24.36 1.24
N THR A 42 30.02 -24.82 2.47
CA THR A 42 28.74 -24.70 3.17
C THR A 42 28.33 -23.24 3.35
N MET A 43 29.25 -22.37 3.75
CA MET A 43 28.98 -20.94 3.92
C MET A 43 28.63 -20.26 2.59
N THR A 44 29.31 -20.58 1.50
CA THR A 44 28.99 -20.05 0.17
C THR A 44 27.60 -20.45 -0.29
N VAL A 45 27.22 -21.72 -0.09
CA VAL A 45 25.87 -22.22 -0.39
C VAL A 45 24.82 -21.56 0.49
N PHE A 46 25.09 -21.42 1.80
CA PHE A 46 24.22 -20.69 2.74
C PHE A 46 23.98 -19.24 2.29
N LEU A 47 25.02 -18.52 1.88
CA LEU A 47 24.89 -17.15 1.37
C LEU A 47 24.01 -17.09 0.13
N GLY A 48 24.17 -18.02 -0.81
CA GLY A 48 23.30 -18.14 -2.00
C GLY A 48 21.83 -18.37 -1.64
N ALA A 49 21.58 -19.29 -0.72
CA ALA A 49 20.24 -19.60 -0.21
C ALA A 49 19.61 -18.41 0.54
N LEU A 50 20.37 -17.77 1.43
CA LEU A 50 19.94 -16.61 2.21
C LEU A 50 19.55 -15.44 1.31
N CYS A 51 20.38 -15.11 0.31
CA CYS A 51 20.11 -13.99 -0.59
C CYS A 51 18.89 -14.25 -1.47
N THR A 52 18.69 -15.50 -1.91
CA THR A 52 17.50 -15.92 -2.65
C THR A 52 16.25 -15.88 -1.80
N SER A 53 16.36 -16.21 -0.50
CA SER A 53 15.23 -16.14 0.44
C SER A 53 14.65 -14.74 0.62
N LEU A 54 15.44 -13.68 0.40
CA LEU A 54 14.96 -12.31 0.42
C LEU A 54 14.01 -12.00 -0.75
N MET A 55 14.07 -12.77 -1.83
CA MET A 55 13.16 -12.66 -2.99
C MET A 55 11.89 -13.50 -2.83
N ASP A 56 11.74 -14.24 -1.73
CA ASP A 56 10.66 -15.19 -1.52
C ASP A 56 9.35 -14.49 -1.10
N LEU A 57 8.80 -13.66 -1.99
CA LEU A 57 7.53 -12.96 -1.78
C LEU A 57 6.33 -13.80 -2.23
N PRO A 58 5.13 -13.56 -1.65
CA PRO A 58 3.89 -14.13 -2.16
C PRO A 58 3.53 -13.48 -3.51
N SER A 59 3.72 -14.22 -4.59
CA SER A 59 3.28 -13.84 -5.94
C SER A 59 2.76 -15.08 -6.70
N PRO A 60 1.97 -14.90 -7.77
CA PRO A 60 1.54 -16.02 -8.61
C PRO A 60 2.74 -16.83 -9.09
N LEU A 61 2.63 -18.16 -9.14
CA LEU A 61 3.78 -19.07 -9.29
C LEU A 61 4.71 -18.72 -10.45
N ARG A 62 4.17 -18.38 -11.62
CA ARG A 62 4.98 -17.98 -12.78
C ARG A 62 5.76 -16.69 -12.56
N HIS A 63 5.13 -15.70 -11.92
CA HIS A 63 5.80 -14.44 -11.59
C HIS A 63 6.84 -14.66 -10.51
N LYS A 64 6.51 -15.45 -9.47
CA LYS A 64 7.42 -15.82 -8.40
C LYS A 64 8.69 -16.49 -8.93
N PHE A 65 8.55 -17.47 -9.81
CA PHE A 65 9.68 -18.15 -10.43
C PHE A 65 10.59 -17.18 -11.17
N ASN A 66 10.02 -16.34 -12.04
CA ASN A 66 10.80 -15.37 -12.82
C ASN A 66 11.46 -14.30 -11.93
N GLU A 67 10.77 -13.79 -10.92
CA GLU A 67 11.28 -12.81 -9.95
C GLU A 67 12.44 -13.39 -9.14
N MET A 68 12.30 -14.61 -8.60
CA MET A 68 13.34 -15.29 -7.83
C MET A 68 14.53 -15.69 -8.71
N LEU A 69 14.30 -16.22 -9.90
CA LEU A 69 15.36 -16.61 -10.84
C LEU A 69 16.20 -15.40 -11.26
N ALA A 70 15.55 -14.27 -11.57
CA ALA A 70 16.25 -13.02 -11.84
C ALA A 70 17.12 -12.58 -10.64
N GLY A 71 16.61 -12.79 -9.42
CA GLY A 71 17.37 -12.57 -8.18
C GLY A 71 18.59 -13.46 -8.05
N VAL A 72 18.44 -14.77 -8.26
CA VAL A 72 19.55 -15.74 -8.22
C VAL A 72 20.62 -15.35 -9.24
N LEU A 73 20.24 -15.12 -10.49
CA LEU A 73 21.18 -14.78 -11.56
C LEU A 73 21.92 -13.45 -11.30
N LEU A 74 21.20 -12.42 -10.84
CA LEU A 74 21.80 -11.14 -10.50
C LEU A 74 22.76 -11.26 -9.32
N CYS A 75 22.35 -11.94 -8.25
CA CYS A 75 23.18 -12.12 -7.06
C CYS A 75 24.45 -12.92 -7.40
N THR A 76 24.34 -13.98 -8.19
CA THR A 76 25.48 -14.76 -8.68
C THR A 76 26.41 -13.90 -9.53
N LEU A 77 25.86 -13.05 -10.41
CA LEU A 77 26.67 -12.13 -11.22
C LEU A 77 27.44 -11.13 -10.35
N VAL A 78 26.77 -10.52 -9.36
CA VAL A 78 27.41 -9.60 -8.41
C VAL A 78 28.51 -10.33 -7.61
N MET A 79 28.21 -11.53 -7.11
CA MET A 79 29.16 -12.40 -6.40
C MET A 79 30.42 -12.65 -7.23
N LEU A 80 30.25 -13.05 -8.49
CA LEU A 80 31.35 -13.30 -9.42
C LEU A 80 32.16 -12.04 -9.68
N ILE A 81 31.52 -10.91 -9.98
CA ILE A 81 32.18 -9.63 -10.24
C ILE A 81 33.05 -9.21 -9.04
N ILE A 82 32.49 -9.28 -7.83
CA ILE A 82 33.21 -8.91 -6.61
C ILE A 82 34.35 -9.89 -6.33
N SER A 83 34.14 -11.18 -6.53
CA SER A 83 35.17 -12.20 -6.31
C SER A 83 36.35 -12.05 -7.31
N LEU A 84 36.07 -11.69 -8.56
CA LEU A 84 37.12 -11.39 -9.56
C LEU A 84 37.90 -10.10 -9.27
N CYS A 85 37.24 -9.11 -8.64
CA CYS A 85 37.88 -7.85 -8.27
C CYS A 85 38.61 -7.90 -6.91
N ALA A 86 38.32 -8.90 -6.08
CA ALA A 86 38.84 -9.02 -4.72
C ALA A 86 40.38 -8.89 -4.58
N PRO A 87 41.21 -9.45 -5.49
CA PRO A 87 42.66 -9.33 -5.39
C PRO A 87 43.22 -7.91 -5.56
N VAL A 88 42.43 -6.99 -6.13
CA VAL A 88 42.86 -5.62 -6.46
C VAL A 88 42.00 -4.63 -5.66
N PRO A 89 42.47 -4.11 -4.50
CA PRO A 89 41.63 -3.36 -3.56
C PRO A 89 40.95 -2.10 -4.12
N TRP A 90 41.65 -1.35 -4.98
CA TRP A 90 41.08 -0.16 -5.62
C TRP A 90 39.98 -0.51 -6.62
N LEU A 91 40.16 -1.61 -7.36
CA LEU A 91 39.20 -2.11 -8.35
C LEU A 91 37.96 -2.67 -7.65
N LEU A 92 38.15 -3.41 -6.54
CA LEU A 92 37.07 -3.88 -5.68
C LEU A 92 36.21 -2.69 -5.20
N SER A 93 36.85 -1.67 -4.64
CA SER A 93 36.15 -0.47 -4.15
C SER A 93 35.39 0.26 -5.26
N ALA A 94 36.02 0.45 -6.43
CA ALA A 94 35.37 1.06 -7.59
C ALA A 94 34.17 0.23 -8.07
N MET A 95 34.31 -1.09 -8.13
CA MET A 95 33.25 -1.98 -8.59
C MET A 95 32.08 -2.05 -7.61
N MET A 96 32.33 -1.98 -6.29
CA MET A 96 31.27 -1.87 -5.28
C MET A 96 30.43 -0.60 -5.47
N VAL A 97 31.06 0.52 -5.82
CA VAL A 97 30.34 1.78 -6.10
C VAL A 97 29.49 1.64 -7.38
N VAL A 98 30.04 1.02 -8.43
CA VAL A 98 29.33 0.77 -9.69
C VAL A 98 28.12 -0.15 -9.48
N VAL A 99 28.32 -1.29 -8.80
CA VAL A 99 27.24 -2.22 -8.44
C VAL A 99 26.19 -1.51 -7.58
N SER A 100 26.63 -0.67 -6.63
CA SER A 100 25.72 0.08 -5.77
C SER A 100 24.80 1.04 -6.53
N PHE A 101 25.38 1.73 -7.53
CA PHE A 101 24.64 2.62 -8.41
C PHE A 101 23.61 1.84 -9.25
N PHE A 102 24.02 0.79 -9.95
CA PHE A 102 23.13 0.02 -10.84
C PHE A 102 22.04 -0.73 -10.06
N ALA A 103 22.38 -1.35 -8.93
CA ALA A 103 21.40 -1.99 -8.06
C ALA A 103 20.36 -0.97 -7.57
N SER A 104 20.79 0.26 -7.24
CA SER A 104 19.88 1.32 -6.81
C SER A 104 19.00 1.88 -7.93
N MET A 105 19.47 1.85 -9.18
CA MET A 105 18.65 2.19 -10.35
C MET A 105 17.53 1.17 -10.61
N MET A 106 17.64 -0.07 -10.14
CA MET A 106 16.59 -1.09 -10.33
C MET A 106 15.26 -0.74 -9.67
N VAL A 107 15.23 0.22 -8.74
CA VAL A 107 14.02 0.74 -8.12
C VAL A 107 13.05 1.38 -9.15
N VAL A 108 13.54 1.74 -10.35
CA VAL A 108 12.71 2.19 -11.49
C VAL A 108 11.58 1.22 -11.83
N TYR A 109 11.78 -0.08 -11.61
CA TYR A 109 10.76 -1.09 -11.90
C TYR A 109 9.66 -1.20 -10.81
N GLY A 110 9.77 -0.41 -9.73
CA GLY A 110 8.73 -0.26 -8.71
C GLY A 110 9.03 -0.99 -7.39
N LYS A 111 8.04 -1.05 -6.50
CA LYS A 111 8.21 -1.58 -5.12
C LYS A 111 8.70 -3.03 -5.07
N LYS A 112 8.33 -3.88 -6.05
CA LYS A 112 8.73 -5.30 -6.06
C LYS A 112 10.20 -5.54 -6.36
N THR A 113 10.93 -4.57 -6.93
CA THR A 113 12.38 -4.71 -7.16
C THR A 113 13.22 -4.17 -6.01
N MET A 114 12.62 -3.59 -4.96
CA MET A 114 13.37 -3.16 -3.78
C MET A 114 14.04 -4.33 -3.03
N PRO A 115 13.39 -5.50 -2.84
CA PRO A 115 14.07 -6.68 -2.32
C PRO A 115 15.25 -7.08 -3.21
N LEU A 116 15.06 -7.07 -4.53
CA LEU A 116 16.09 -7.44 -5.51
C LEU A 116 17.32 -6.51 -5.45
N GLN A 117 17.10 -5.20 -5.37
CA GLN A 117 18.15 -4.22 -5.06
C GLN A 117 18.86 -4.58 -3.75
N PHE A 118 18.09 -4.85 -2.69
CA PHE A 118 18.65 -5.12 -1.37
C PHE A 118 19.51 -6.39 -1.35
N ALA A 119 19.07 -7.48 -1.99
CA ALA A 119 19.87 -8.70 -2.08
C ALA A 119 21.16 -8.50 -2.88
N ALA A 120 21.13 -7.78 -4.00
CA ALA A 120 22.33 -7.49 -4.78
C ALA A 120 23.37 -6.68 -3.95
N LEU A 121 22.92 -5.65 -3.23
CA LEU A 121 23.78 -4.86 -2.36
C LEU A 121 24.28 -5.67 -1.15
N MET A 122 23.44 -6.54 -0.58
CA MET A 122 23.81 -7.40 0.54
C MET A 122 24.87 -8.43 0.14
N VAL A 123 24.68 -9.13 -0.99
CA VAL A 123 25.68 -10.05 -1.56
C VAL A 123 27.01 -9.33 -1.73
N MET A 124 26.99 -8.20 -2.44
CA MET A 124 28.19 -7.38 -2.65
C MET A 124 28.95 -7.09 -1.35
N THR A 125 28.26 -6.74 -0.27
CA THR A 125 28.90 -6.46 1.03
C THR A 125 29.41 -7.72 1.74
N LEU A 126 28.72 -8.85 1.63
CA LEU A 126 29.12 -10.10 2.29
C LEU A 126 30.26 -10.80 1.54
N SER A 127 30.35 -10.63 0.22
CA SER A 127 31.43 -11.18 -0.60
C SER A 127 32.78 -10.50 -0.38
N MET A 128 32.81 -9.30 0.22
CA MET A 128 34.03 -8.54 0.47
C MET A 128 34.98 -9.24 1.45
N GLU A 129 34.46 -10.03 2.38
CA GLU A 129 35.24 -10.68 3.46
C GLU A 129 35.94 -11.97 2.98
N ASN A 130 35.32 -12.69 2.05
CA ASN A 130 35.86 -13.95 1.53
C ASN A 130 36.75 -13.69 0.30
N GLN A 131 38.03 -13.35 0.53
CA GLN A 131 39.01 -13.22 -0.55
C GLN A 131 39.35 -14.60 -1.11
N VAL A 132 38.72 -14.92 -2.24
CA VAL A 132 38.98 -16.16 -2.99
C VAL A 132 39.96 -15.85 -4.12
N PRO A 133 40.96 -16.71 -4.39
CA PRO A 133 41.81 -16.56 -5.56
C PRO A 133 40.99 -16.50 -6.87
N ILE A 134 41.50 -15.79 -7.88
CA ILE A 134 40.80 -15.65 -9.18
C ILE A 134 40.43 -17.01 -9.79
N ALA A 135 41.32 -18.00 -9.63
CA ALA A 135 41.11 -19.36 -10.14
C ALA A 135 39.84 -20.01 -9.57
N ASP A 136 39.54 -19.75 -8.30
CA ASP A 136 38.42 -20.35 -7.58
C ASP A 136 37.16 -19.46 -7.61
N ALA A 137 37.24 -18.24 -8.14
CA ALA A 137 36.12 -17.30 -8.21
C ALA A 137 34.91 -17.88 -8.97
N PHE A 138 35.15 -18.62 -10.06
CA PHE A 138 34.09 -19.27 -10.82
C PHE A 138 33.45 -20.43 -10.05
N LEU A 139 34.26 -21.23 -9.34
CA LEU A 139 33.75 -22.31 -8.50
C LEU A 139 32.92 -21.75 -7.35
N HIS A 140 33.41 -20.69 -6.69
CA HIS A 140 32.70 -20.00 -5.62
C HIS A 140 31.37 -19.41 -6.09
N ALA A 141 31.34 -18.79 -7.28
CA ALA A 141 30.10 -18.31 -7.90
C ALA A 141 29.15 -19.46 -8.28
N ALA A 142 29.68 -20.61 -8.74
CA ALA A 142 28.88 -21.79 -9.06
C ALA A 142 28.26 -22.44 -7.81
N LEU A 143 28.99 -22.50 -6.70
CA LEU A 143 28.49 -22.96 -5.41
C LEU A 143 27.41 -22.02 -4.85
N PHE A 144 27.64 -20.71 -4.95
CA PHE A 144 26.64 -19.70 -4.60
C PHE A 144 25.36 -19.86 -5.44
N LEU A 145 25.52 -20.05 -6.76
CA LEU A 145 24.41 -20.33 -7.68
C LEU A 145 23.68 -21.62 -7.30
N GLY A 146 24.41 -22.68 -6.95
CA GLY A 146 23.84 -23.94 -6.48
C GLY A 146 22.98 -23.76 -5.23
N GLY A 147 23.43 -22.98 -4.25
CA GLY A 147 22.64 -22.64 -3.07
C GLY A 147 21.39 -21.83 -3.39
N GLY A 148 21.50 -20.85 -4.30
CA GLY A 148 20.36 -20.04 -4.74
C GLY A 148 19.31 -20.86 -5.51
N LEU A 149 19.74 -21.69 -6.46
CA LEU A 149 18.86 -22.60 -7.21
C LEU A 149 18.23 -23.66 -6.31
N GLY A 150 18.97 -24.20 -5.34
CA GLY A 150 18.47 -25.14 -4.34
C GLY A 150 17.35 -24.53 -3.49
N TYR A 151 17.54 -23.32 -2.97
CA TYR A 151 16.49 -22.61 -2.25
C TYR A 151 15.29 -22.25 -3.15
N LEU A 152 15.54 -21.85 -4.41
CA LEU A 152 14.48 -21.57 -5.38
C LEU A 152 13.62 -22.81 -5.63
N ALA A 153 14.24 -23.97 -5.85
CA ALA A 153 13.53 -25.24 -6.04
C ALA A 153 12.68 -25.59 -4.81
N TYR A 154 13.26 -25.48 -3.61
CA TYR A 154 12.54 -25.65 -2.35
C TYR A 154 11.33 -24.71 -2.23
N SER A 155 11.53 -23.40 -2.43
CA SER A 155 10.46 -22.41 -2.29
C SER A 155 9.35 -22.64 -3.31
N MET A 156 9.68 -23.02 -4.55
CA MET A 156 8.70 -23.34 -5.58
C MET A 156 7.89 -24.59 -5.25
N ALA A 157 8.52 -25.66 -4.76
CA ALA A 157 7.84 -26.88 -4.34
C ALA A 157 6.85 -26.60 -3.19
N VAL A 158 7.30 -25.85 -2.17
CA VAL A 158 6.45 -25.47 -1.03
C VAL A 158 5.31 -24.54 -1.47
N SER A 159 5.59 -23.56 -2.35
CA SER A 159 4.58 -22.63 -2.86
C SER A 159 3.53 -23.30 -3.74
N TRP A 160 3.91 -24.34 -4.48
CA TRP A 160 2.99 -25.14 -5.27
C TRP A 160 2.02 -25.90 -4.37
N PHE A 161 2.52 -26.57 -3.33
CA PHE A 161 1.69 -27.31 -2.35
C PHE A 161 0.74 -26.39 -1.57
N LEU A 162 1.18 -25.15 -1.28
CA LEU A 162 0.44 -24.21 -0.43
C LEU A 162 -0.29 -23.11 -1.19
N ARG A 163 -0.34 -23.18 -2.52
CA ARG A 163 -0.96 -22.16 -3.38
C ARG A 163 -2.33 -21.72 -2.88
N ARG A 164 -3.17 -22.68 -2.46
CA ARG A 164 -4.50 -22.42 -1.88
C ARG A 164 -4.44 -21.65 -0.56
N ARG A 165 -3.57 -22.08 0.36
CA ARG A 165 -3.42 -21.45 1.68
C ARG A 165 -2.94 -20.00 1.56
N ILE A 166 -2.01 -19.72 0.64
CA ILE A 166 -1.50 -18.37 0.41
C ILE A 166 -2.63 -17.45 -0.08
N LYS A 167 -3.46 -17.89 -1.05
CA LYS A 167 -4.63 -17.12 -1.51
C LYS A 167 -5.61 -16.80 -0.38
N GLN A 168 -5.91 -17.78 0.47
CA GLN A 168 -6.80 -17.62 1.63
C GLN A 168 -6.28 -16.61 2.64
N GLN A 169 -4.98 -16.67 2.98
CA GLN A 169 -4.38 -15.76 3.95
C GLN A 169 -4.38 -14.31 3.45
N VAL A 170 -4.06 -14.09 2.16
CA VAL A 170 -4.07 -12.74 1.58
C VAL A 170 -5.50 -12.16 1.52
N LEU A 171 -6.50 -12.98 1.19
CA LEU A 171 -7.91 -12.56 1.23
C LEU A 171 -8.38 -12.24 2.65
N ALA A 172 -8.06 -13.10 3.61
CA ALA A 172 -8.41 -12.87 5.01
C ALA A 172 -7.78 -11.59 5.56
N GLU A 173 -6.53 -11.29 5.18
CA GLU A 173 -5.88 -10.03 5.57
C GLU A 173 -6.62 -8.80 5.02
N ALA A 174 -7.09 -8.84 3.77
CA ALA A 174 -7.91 -7.77 3.21
C ALA A 174 -9.23 -7.59 3.99
N LEU A 175 -9.87 -8.68 4.43
CA LEU A 175 -11.06 -8.63 5.27
C LEU A 175 -10.77 -8.07 6.68
N PHE A 176 -9.66 -8.45 7.32
CA PHE A 176 -9.26 -7.88 8.62
C PHE A 176 -9.01 -6.37 8.55
N GLU A 177 -8.36 -5.89 7.48
CA GLU A 177 -8.11 -4.47 7.31
C GLU A 177 -9.40 -3.70 6.95
N LEU A 178 -10.35 -4.32 6.24
CA LEU A 178 -11.70 -3.78 6.02
C LEU A 178 -12.50 -3.69 7.34
N ALA A 179 -12.44 -4.72 8.18
CA ALA A 179 -13.06 -4.68 9.50
C ALA A 179 -12.48 -3.56 10.37
N ARG A 180 -11.15 -3.40 10.38
CA ARG A 180 -10.49 -2.28 11.08
C ARG A 180 -10.94 -0.93 10.53
N TYR A 181 -11.10 -0.80 9.21
CA TYR A 181 -11.62 0.41 8.60
C TYR A 181 -13.05 0.74 9.07
N LEU A 182 -13.93 -0.27 9.15
CA LEU A 182 -15.29 -0.09 9.68
C LEU A 182 -15.28 0.23 11.19
N ARG A 183 -14.33 -0.30 11.95
CA ARG A 183 -14.16 0.02 13.37
C ARG A 183 -13.75 1.47 13.59
N ILE A 184 -12.80 1.99 12.80
CA ILE A 184 -12.43 3.41 12.81
C ILE A 184 -13.64 4.28 12.44
N LYS A 185 -14.49 3.82 11.50
CA LYS A 185 -15.75 4.48 11.15
C LYS A 185 -16.76 4.50 12.30
N ALA A 186 -16.82 3.45 13.12
CA ALA A 186 -17.73 3.40 14.26
C ALA A 186 -17.46 4.55 15.25
N ASP A 187 -16.20 4.89 15.49
CA ASP A 187 -15.83 5.99 16.40
C ASP A 187 -16.28 7.37 15.88
N PHE A 188 -16.64 7.51 14.60
CA PHE A 188 -17.28 8.74 14.10
C PHE A 188 -18.65 8.97 14.72
N TYR A 189 -19.28 7.98 15.32
CA TYR A 189 -20.52 8.16 16.09
C TYR A 189 -20.27 8.56 17.55
N ASP A 190 -19.02 8.52 18.03
CA ASP A 190 -18.69 8.90 19.41
C ASP A 190 -18.23 10.36 19.50
N VAL A 191 -18.99 11.19 20.22
CA VAL A 191 -18.73 12.63 20.38
C VAL A 191 -17.40 12.91 21.10
N LYS A 192 -16.88 11.96 21.88
CA LYS A 192 -15.61 12.13 22.62
C LYS A 192 -14.38 12.18 21.71
N HIS A 193 -14.48 11.64 20.49
CA HIS A 193 -13.36 11.61 19.54
C HIS A 193 -13.36 12.86 18.66
N ASP A 194 -12.19 13.47 18.44
CA ASP A 194 -12.05 14.57 17.49
C ASP A 194 -12.23 14.09 16.03
N LEU A 195 -13.11 14.76 15.29
CA LEU A 195 -13.44 14.40 13.91
C LEU A 195 -12.24 14.50 12.97
N ALA A 196 -11.39 15.53 13.14
CA ALA A 196 -10.24 15.74 12.27
C ALA A 196 -9.19 14.63 12.46
N ASN A 197 -8.88 14.29 13.71
CA ASN A 197 -7.99 13.18 14.03
C ASN A 197 -8.55 11.83 13.56
N GLN A 198 -9.86 11.59 13.71
CA GLN A 198 -10.45 10.34 13.24
C GLN A 198 -10.42 10.23 11.71
N PHE A 199 -10.62 11.34 11.00
CA PHE A 199 -10.45 11.40 9.55
C PHE A 199 -9.01 11.09 9.12
N ASN A 200 -8.01 11.64 9.81
CA ASN A 200 -6.60 11.33 9.55
C ASN A 200 -6.30 9.83 9.72
N GLN A 201 -6.85 9.19 10.75
CA GLN A 201 -6.70 7.74 10.98
C GLN A 201 -7.37 6.92 9.87
N LEU A 202 -8.59 7.29 9.51
CA LEU A 202 -9.37 6.66 8.46
C LEU A 202 -8.67 6.71 7.11
N VAL A 203 -8.16 7.87 6.72
CA VAL A 203 -7.43 8.10 5.46
C VAL A 203 -6.18 7.22 5.38
N ARG A 204 -5.42 7.11 6.49
CA ARG A 204 -4.25 6.21 6.57
C ARG A 204 -4.67 4.74 6.43
N GLN A 205 -5.72 4.34 7.13
CA GLN A 205 -6.23 2.97 7.07
C GLN A 205 -6.72 2.62 5.66
N GLN A 206 -7.27 3.59 4.93
CA GLN A 206 -7.76 3.38 3.57
C GLN A 206 -6.65 2.98 2.58
N ILE A 207 -5.46 3.58 2.71
CA ILE A 207 -4.30 3.15 1.90
C ILE A 207 -3.99 1.67 2.17
N VAL A 208 -4.02 1.26 3.44
CA VAL A 208 -3.77 -0.13 3.83
C VAL A 208 -4.82 -1.07 3.24
N VAL A 209 -6.11 -0.73 3.33
CA VAL A 209 -7.20 -1.53 2.74
C VAL A 209 -7.02 -1.65 1.22
N ALA A 210 -6.75 -0.54 0.52
CA ALA A 210 -6.56 -0.54 -0.93
C ALA A 210 -5.37 -1.42 -1.35
N ASP A 211 -4.23 -1.30 -0.65
CA ASP A 211 -3.04 -2.12 -0.91
C ASP A 211 -3.33 -3.62 -0.71
N LYS A 212 -4.04 -3.99 0.37
CA LYS A 212 -4.40 -5.40 0.65
C LYS A 212 -5.44 -5.96 -0.31
N GLN A 213 -6.43 -5.15 -0.71
CA GLN A 213 -7.38 -5.54 -1.75
C GLN A 213 -6.68 -5.76 -3.09
N GLN A 214 -5.72 -4.90 -3.47
CA GLN A 214 -4.96 -5.06 -4.69
C GLN A 214 -4.09 -6.33 -4.66
N ALA A 215 -3.42 -6.62 -3.54
CA ALA A 215 -2.65 -7.84 -3.35
C ALA A 215 -3.53 -9.10 -3.44
N SER A 216 -4.72 -9.07 -2.83
CA SER A 216 -5.71 -10.15 -2.91
C SER A 216 -6.17 -10.36 -4.36
N ARG A 217 -6.46 -9.27 -5.09
CA ARG A 217 -6.89 -9.34 -6.48
C ARG A 217 -5.83 -9.95 -7.40
N ASP A 218 -4.58 -9.52 -7.27
CA ASP A 218 -3.47 -10.02 -8.07
C ASP A 218 -3.24 -11.52 -7.90
N LEU A 219 -3.50 -12.05 -6.70
CA LEU A 219 -3.26 -13.47 -6.40
C LEU A 219 -4.47 -14.36 -6.72
N ILE A 220 -5.70 -13.85 -6.52
CA ILE A 220 -6.93 -14.62 -6.75
C ILE A 220 -7.27 -14.67 -8.24
N LEU A 221 -7.23 -13.54 -8.95
CA LEU A 221 -7.78 -13.45 -10.31
C LEU A 221 -6.85 -13.97 -11.43
N ARG A 222 -5.56 -14.17 -11.16
CA ARG A 222 -4.57 -14.56 -12.21
C ARG A 222 -4.47 -16.05 -12.46
N ASP A 223 -5.05 -16.88 -11.61
CA ASP A 223 -4.73 -18.31 -11.56
C ASP A 223 -5.96 -19.10 -11.11
N LEU A 224 -6.94 -19.29 -12.00
CA LEU A 224 -8.27 -19.84 -11.70
C LEU A 224 -8.41 -21.23 -12.31
N HIS A 225 -8.26 -22.27 -11.48
CA HIS A 225 -8.29 -23.66 -11.96
C HIS A 225 -9.34 -24.53 -11.27
N THR A 226 -9.80 -24.14 -10.07
CA THR A 226 -10.64 -24.99 -9.22
C THR A 226 -11.91 -24.28 -8.77
N LYS A 227 -12.95 -25.05 -8.42
CA LYS A 227 -14.19 -24.52 -7.78
C LYS A 227 -13.92 -23.78 -6.47
N GLN A 228 -12.85 -24.14 -5.77
CA GLN A 228 -12.42 -23.45 -4.56
C GLN A 228 -11.78 -22.10 -4.87
N ASP A 229 -11.13 -21.94 -6.03
CA ASP A 229 -10.69 -20.62 -6.50
C ASP A 229 -11.91 -19.74 -6.79
N GLY A 230 -12.99 -20.29 -7.35
CA GLY A 230 -14.25 -19.57 -7.58
C GLY A 230 -14.91 -19.09 -6.28
N LEU A 231 -14.87 -19.88 -5.21
CA LEU A 231 -15.28 -19.45 -3.86
C LEU A 231 -14.48 -18.21 -3.40
N LEU A 232 -13.15 -18.22 -3.56
CA LEU A 232 -12.32 -17.08 -3.16
C LEU A 232 -12.58 -15.84 -4.03
N VAL A 233 -12.87 -16.02 -5.32
CA VAL A 233 -13.31 -14.92 -6.21
C VAL A 233 -14.61 -14.33 -5.71
N GLN A 234 -15.61 -15.16 -5.39
CA GLN A 234 -16.92 -14.70 -4.92
C GLN A 234 -16.79 -13.90 -3.62
N VAL A 235 -16.05 -14.43 -2.63
CA VAL A 235 -15.78 -13.72 -1.37
C VAL A 235 -15.06 -12.39 -1.63
N HIS A 236 -14.09 -12.36 -2.55
CA HIS A 236 -13.39 -11.12 -2.91
C HIS A 236 -14.33 -10.08 -3.56
N LEU A 237 -15.22 -10.50 -4.46
CA LEU A 237 -16.18 -9.60 -5.11
C LEU A 237 -17.20 -9.06 -4.11
N SER A 238 -17.77 -9.91 -3.24
CA SER A 238 -18.69 -9.47 -2.17
C SER A 238 -17.99 -8.53 -1.18
N MET A 239 -16.70 -8.74 -0.89
CA MET A 239 -15.91 -7.81 -0.08
C MET A 239 -15.74 -6.43 -0.77
N LEU A 240 -15.59 -6.38 -2.09
CA LEU A 240 -15.50 -5.12 -2.83
C LEU A 240 -16.83 -4.34 -2.75
N GLU A 241 -17.96 -5.02 -2.92
CA GLU A 241 -19.29 -4.42 -2.79
C GLU A 241 -19.55 -3.91 -1.36
N LEU A 242 -19.19 -4.71 -0.36
CA LEU A 242 -19.22 -4.30 1.04
C LEU A 242 -18.38 -3.05 1.29
N TYR A 243 -17.16 -3.00 0.76
CA TYR A 243 -16.28 -1.83 0.90
C TYR A 243 -16.88 -0.57 0.25
N GLU A 244 -17.51 -0.69 -0.92
CA GLU A 244 -18.23 0.42 -1.56
C GLU A 244 -19.36 0.96 -0.69
N GLN A 245 -20.16 0.06 -0.12
CA GLN A 245 -21.26 0.45 0.75
C GLN A 245 -20.73 1.15 2.02
N VAL A 246 -19.67 0.61 2.62
CA VAL A 246 -19.00 1.23 3.77
C VAL A 246 -18.46 2.62 3.40
N LEU A 247 -17.91 2.82 2.21
CA LEU A 247 -17.43 4.13 1.75
C LEU A 247 -18.57 5.16 1.63
N SER A 248 -19.76 4.74 1.19
CA SER A 248 -20.92 5.61 0.98
C SER A 248 -21.50 6.24 2.28
N THR A 249 -21.06 5.79 3.46
CA THR A 249 -21.56 6.28 4.76
C THR A 249 -20.97 7.62 5.21
N HIS A 250 -20.04 8.21 4.45
CA HIS A 250 -19.19 9.33 4.92
C HIS A 250 -19.84 10.70 5.12
N ALA A 251 -21.00 10.96 4.51
CA ALA A 251 -21.30 12.35 4.15
C ALA A 251 -21.76 13.29 5.27
N ASP A 252 -22.11 12.85 6.49
CA ASP A 252 -22.86 13.74 7.39
C ASP A 252 -22.59 13.55 8.91
N TYR A 253 -21.42 13.02 9.32
CA TYR A 253 -21.11 12.77 10.75
C TYR A 253 -21.15 14.02 11.64
N ALA A 254 -20.66 15.16 11.14
CA ALA A 254 -20.67 16.42 11.89
C ALA A 254 -22.11 16.88 12.19
N PHE A 255 -22.99 16.78 11.19
CA PHE A 255 -24.40 17.12 11.32
C PHE A 255 -25.10 16.19 12.32
N LEU A 256 -24.85 14.88 12.24
CA LEU A 256 -25.40 13.90 13.18
C LEU A 256 -24.96 14.17 14.62
N ARG A 257 -23.67 14.46 14.84
CA ARG A 257 -23.15 14.79 16.18
C ARG A 257 -23.72 16.08 16.74
N GLN A 258 -23.93 17.09 15.90
CA GLN A 258 -24.51 18.36 16.33
C GLN A 258 -25.96 18.19 16.81
N HIS A 259 -26.76 17.37 16.11
CA HIS A 259 -28.18 17.19 16.41
C HIS A 259 -28.48 16.06 17.41
N PHE A 260 -27.65 15.02 17.45
CA PHE A 260 -27.89 13.78 18.22
C PHE A 260 -26.76 13.42 19.18
N GLY A 261 -25.74 14.26 19.36
CA GLY A 261 -24.56 13.92 20.17
C GLY A 261 -24.86 13.57 21.64
N GLY A 262 -25.98 14.04 22.18
CA GLY A 262 -26.43 13.74 23.55
C GLY A 262 -27.45 12.61 23.67
N THR A 263 -27.80 11.90 22.59
CA THR A 263 -28.82 10.85 22.60
C THR A 263 -28.23 9.46 22.43
N ASP A 264 -28.96 8.45 22.91
CA ASP A 264 -28.53 7.05 22.87
C ASP A 264 -28.45 6.50 21.43
N VAL A 265 -29.10 7.14 20.47
CA VAL A 265 -29.06 6.71 19.06
C VAL A 265 -27.63 6.70 18.49
N MET A 266 -26.77 7.64 18.92
CA MET A 266 -25.37 7.68 18.48
C MET A 266 -24.57 6.50 19.05
N ILE A 267 -24.87 6.10 20.29
CA ILE A 267 -24.29 4.93 20.94
C ILE A 267 -24.71 3.66 20.18
N PHE A 268 -26.00 3.52 19.87
CA PHE A 268 -26.50 2.35 19.15
C PHE A 268 -25.98 2.26 17.72
N LEU A 269 -25.81 3.38 17.01
CA LEU A 269 -25.16 3.40 15.69
C LEU A 269 -23.68 2.99 15.77
N ARG A 270 -22.94 3.48 16.77
CA ARG A 270 -21.56 3.07 17.04
C ARG A 270 -21.49 1.56 17.30
N ASP A 271 -22.38 1.04 18.13
CA ASP A 271 -22.37 -0.36 18.55
C ASP A 271 -22.77 -1.28 17.38
N LEU A 272 -23.72 -0.89 16.53
CA LEU A 272 -24.01 -1.59 15.26
C LEU A 272 -22.81 -1.65 14.33
N ALA A 273 -22.14 -0.51 14.09
CA ALA A 273 -20.96 -0.46 13.24
C ALA A 273 -19.79 -1.28 13.81
N THR A 274 -19.64 -1.29 15.14
CA THR A 274 -18.64 -2.09 15.85
C THR A 274 -18.93 -3.59 15.75
N LYS A 275 -20.19 -4.00 15.89
CA LYS A 275 -20.63 -5.38 15.69
C LYS A 275 -20.44 -5.84 14.24
N ALA A 276 -20.75 -4.98 13.27
CA ALA A 276 -20.52 -5.26 11.86
C ALA A 276 -19.02 -5.46 11.56
N ALA A 277 -18.15 -4.66 12.18
CA ALA A 277 -16.70 -4.87 12.08
C ALA A 277 -16.27 -6.24 12.67
N GLN A 278 -16.79 -6.62 13.84
CA GLN A 278 -16.51 -7.93 14.47
C GLN A 278 -17.00 -9.11 13.61
N ASP A 279 -18.12 -8.95 12.91
CA ASP A 279 -18.67 -9.99 12.04
C ASP A 279 -17.78 -10.19 10.80
N ILE A 280 -17.27 -9.11 10.20
CA ILE A 280 -16.25 -9.19 9.13
C ILE A 280 -14.97 -9.86 9.63
N GLU A 281 -14.53 -9.58 10.86
CA GLU A 281 -13.38 -10.28 11.48
C GLU A 281 -13.66 -11.78 11.60
N SER A 282 -14.88 -12.18 11.97
CA SER A 282 -15.27 -13.60 12.09
C SER A 282 -15.17 -14.35 10.75
N ILE A 283 -15.58 -13.70 9.65
CA ILE A 283 -15.42 -14.21 8.28
C ILE A 283 -13.93 -14.37 7.95
N ALA A 284 -13.12 -13.36 8.25
CA ALA A 284 -11.68 -13.41 8.00
C ALA A 284 -11.01 -14.58 8.75
N TYR A 285 -11.42 -14.87 9.99
CA TYR A 285 -10.97 -16.05 10.74
C TYR A 285 -11.43 -17.37 10.13
N ALA A 286 -12.65 -17.45 9.60
CA ALA A 286 -13.15 -18.65 8.92
C ALA A 286 -12.36 -18.94 7.63
N VAL A 287 -12.15 -17.91 6.79
CA VAL A 287 -11.35 -17.98 5.57
C VAL A 287 -9.92 -18.42 5.85
N THR A 288 -9.28 -17.87 6.89
CA THR A 288 -7.91 -18.26 7.30
C THR A 288 -7.83 -19.74 7.69
N ARG A 289 -8.86 -20.26 8.37
CA ARG A 289 -8.92 -21.65 8.82
C ARG A 289 -9.43 -22.63 7.75
N ASN A 290 -9.74 -22.14 6.55
CA ASN A 290 -10.37 -22.94 5.49
C ASN A 290 -11.68 -23.59 5.97
N LYS A 291 -12.49 -22.82 6.70
CA LYS A 291 -13.83 -23.22 7.15
C LYS A 291 -14.88 -22.29 6.55
N ALA A 292 -16.08 -22.82 6.33
CA ALA A 292 -17.25 -22.00 6.04
C ALA A 292 -17.51 -21.05 7.22
N SER A 293 -17.90 -19.82 6.90
CA SER A 293 -18.26 -18.82 7.89
C SER A 293 -19.72 -18.96 8.27
N GLU A 294 -20.02 -18.81 9.55
CA GLU A 294 -21.37 -18.81 10.11
C GLU A 294 -21.62 -17.47 10.82
N PRO A 295 -22.82 -16.87 10.67
CA PRO A 295 -23.16 -15.63 11.36
C PRO A 295 -23.14 -15.84 12.88
N SER A 296 -22.11 -15.29 13.53
CA SER A 296 -21.92 -15.39 14.98
C SER A 296 -22.45 -14.17 15.75
N VAL A 297 -22.66 -13.07 15.04
CA VAL A 297 -23.08 -11.78 15.62
C VAL A 297 -24.59 -11.59 15.46
N ASN A 298 -25.25 -11.23 16.56
CA ASN A 298 -26.67 -10.89 16.56
C ASN A 298 -26.87 -9.37 16.61
N TYR A 299 -27.56 -8.84 15.60
CA TYR A 299 -27.86 -7.41 15.41
C TYR A 299 -29.27 -7.01 15.87
N LYS A 300 -30.15 -7.97 16.20
CA LYS A 300 -31.59 -7.72 16.40
C LYS A 300 -31.88 -6.71 17.50
N ALA A 301 -31.12 -6.73 18.59
CA ALA A 301 -31.33 -5.84 19.72
C ALA A 301 -31.04 -4.38 19.35
N GLU A 302 -29.87 -4.11 18.78
CA GLU A 302 -29.45 -2.75 18.44
C GLU A 302 -30.25 -2.18 17.25
N LEU A 303 -30.62 -3.01 16.27
CA LEU A 303 -31.50 -2.58 15.17
C LEU A 303 -32.86 -2.10 15.72
N ARG A 304 -33.45 -2.83 16.67
CA ARG A 304 -34.69 -2.43 17.34
C ARG A 304 -34.51 -1.19 18.21
N ALA A 305 -33.39 -1.08 18.91
CA ALA A 305 -33.08 0.09 19.75
C ALA A 305 -32.98 1.36 18.92
N VAL A 306 -32.26 1.34 17.78
CA VAL A 306 -32.20 2.50 16.87
C VAL A 306 -33.59 2.84 16.31
N GLN A 307 -34.39 1.85 15.93
CA GLN A 307 -35.76 2.08 15.44
C GLN A 307 -36.69 2.65 16.51
N PHE A 308 -36.48 2.31 17.78
CA PHE A 308 -37.21 2.88 18.90
C PHE A 308 -36.83 4.35 19.09
N GLU A 309 -35.53 4.66 19.18
CA GLU A 309 -35.03 6.03 19.30
C GLU A 309 -35.47 6.93 18.12
N ILE A 310 -35.41 6.43 16.89
CA ILE A 310 -35.88 7.19 15.71
C ILE A 310 -37.38 7.52 15.83
N ARG A 311 -38.19 6.65 16.44
CA ARG A 311 -39.62 6.90 16.64
C ARG A 311 -39.88 7.89 17.76
N GLU A 312 -39.15 7.78 18.88
CA GLU A 312 -39.22 8.74 19.99
C GLU A 312 -38.82 10.15 19.55
N LEU A 313 -37.71 10.28 18.82
CA LEU A 313 -37.21 11.56 18.31
C LEU A 313 -38.12 12.19 17.23
N ALA A 314 -39.02 11.39 16.63
CA ALA A 314 -40.00 11.85 15.64
C ALA A 314 -41.34 12.28 16.25
N GLN A 315 -41.62 11.91 17.50
CA GLN A 315 -42.85 12.31 18.17
C GLN A 315 -42.77 13.76 18.65
N PRO A 316 -43.90 14.50 18.67
CA PRO A 316 -43.93 15.85 19.22
C PRO A 316 -43.64 15.82 20.72
N GLY A 317 -42.57 16.49 21.14
CA GLY A 317 -42.10 16.49 22.52
C GLY A 317 -40.78 17.24 22.70
N PRO A 318 -40.26 17.32 23.94
CA PRO A 318 -39.03 18.07 24.25
C PRO A 318 -37.76 17.51 23.58
N ARG A 319 -37.82 16.28 23.06
CA ARG A 319 -36.73 15.61 22.32
C ARG A 319 -36.97 15.58 20.81
N GLN A 320 -37.99 16.28 20.30
CA GLN A 320 -38.29 16.30 18.87
C GLN A 320 -37.10 16.84 18.08
N ALA A 321 -36.60 16.03 17.14
CA ALA A 321 -35.53 16.43 16.24
C ALA A 321 -36.09 17.07 14.97
N SER A 322 -35.27 17.88 14.29
CA SER A 322 -35.65 18.46 12.99
C SER A 322 -35.91 17.35 11.97
N GLU A 323 -36.86 17.57 11.07
CA GLU A 323 -37.23 16.60 10.03
C GLU A 323 -36.05 16.25 9.12
N GLU A 324 -35.18 17.23 8.85
CA GLU A 324 -33.94 17.02 8.11
C GLU A 324 -32.97 16.08 8.84
N ALA A 325 -32.81 16.26 10.17
CA ALA A 325 -31.94 15.42 10.99
C ALA A 325 -32.48 13.99 11.11
N LEU A 326 -33.80 13.84 11.27
CA LEU A 326 -34.46 12.53 11.29
C LEU A 326 -34.31 11.80 9.95
N THR A 327 -34.45 12.52 8.83
CA THR A 327 -34.27 11.96 7.49
C THR A 327 -32.84 11.44 7.32
N LEU A 328 -31.85 12.24 7.71
CA LEU A 328 -30.45 11.83 7.64
C LEU A 328 -30.14 10.64 8.54
N LEU A 329 -30.69 10.62 9.75
CA LEU A 329 -30.55 9.52 10.70
C LEU A 329 -31.14 8.21 10.12
N ARG A 330 -32.33 8.27 9.50
CA ARG A 330 -32.95 7.13 8.81
C ARG A 330 -32.11 6.64 7.64
N VAL A 331 -31.57 7.55 6.83
CA VAL A 331 -30.65 7.20 5.73
C VAL A 331 -29.40 6.50 6.26
N THR A 332 -28.82 7.01 7.34
CA THR A 332 -27.64 6.42 7.98
C THR A 332 -27.93 5.02 8.53
N TYR A 333 -29.04 4.87 9.24
CA TYR A 333 -29.51 3.58 9.74
C TYR A 333 -29.71 2.56 8.60
N ASN A 334 -30.40 2.97 7.52
CA ASN A 334 -30.62 2.11 6.35
C ASN A 334 -29.30 1.70 5.70
N LYS A 335 -28.31 2.61 5.58
CA LYS A 335 -26.98 2.26 5.06
C LYS A 335 -26.27 1.21 5.92
N ILE A 336 -26.35 1.31 7.24
CA ILE A 336 -25.77 0.30 8.16
C ILE A 336 -26.50 -1.04 8.02
N ARG A 337 -27.82 -1.04 7.85
CA ARG A 337 -28.58 -2.27 7.57
C ARG A 337 -28.14 -2.91 6.25
N ASP A 338 -27.99 -2.13 5.19
CA ASP A 338 -27.51 -2.61 3.89
C ASP A 338 -26.07 -3.19 4.02
N ILE A 339 -25.21 -2.62 4.89
CA ILE A 339 -23.89 -3.19 5.22
C ILE A 339 -24.04 -4.57 5.88
N ILE A 340 -24.95 -4.71 6.85
CA ILE A 340 -25.19 -5.99 7.54
C ILE A 340 -25.69 -7.06 6.56
N GLU A 341 -26.58 -6.68 5.63
CA GLU A 341 -27.07 -7.58 4.58
C GLU A 341 -25.93 -8.06 3.66
N LEU A 342 -25.04 -7.14 3.23
CA LEU A 342 -23.85 -7.48 2.45
C LEU A 342 -22.87 -8.38 3.22
N ILE A 343 -22.70 -8.17 4.54
CA ILE A 343 -21.91 -9.08 5.38
C ILE A 343 -22.52 -10.50 5.36
N GLY A 344 -23.85 -10.61 5.41
CA GLY A 344 -24.56 -11.88 5.23
C GLY A 344 -24.26 -12.55 3.88
N GLN A 345 -24.19 -11.77 2.80
CA GLN A 345 -23.80 -12.29 1.48
C GLN A 345 -22.35 -12.77 1.46
N VAL A 346 -21.43 -12.09 2.15
CA VAL A 346 -20.04 -12.54 2.28
C VAL A 346 -19.98 -13.87 3.06
N HIS A 347 -20.76 -14.04 4.14
CA HIS A 347 -20.88 -15.34 4.83
C HIS A 347 -21.32 -16.44 3.86
N GLN A 348 -22.39 -16.22 3.10
CA GLN A 348 -22.89 -17.18 2.12
C GLN A 348 -21.86 -17.50 1.02
N ALA A 349 -21.11 -16.49 0.57
CA ALA A 349 -20.03 -16.67 -0.40
C ALA A 349 -18.92 -17.60 0.10
N THR A 350 -18.74 -17.77 1.42
CA THR A 350 -17.77 -18.73 1.99
C THR A 350 -18.27 -20.17 2.04
N GLN A 351 -19.57 -20.40 1.87
CA GLN A 351 -20.21 -21.70 2.09
C GLN A 351 -20.30 -22.54 0.82
N ASN A 352 -20.55 -21.90 -0.33
CA ASN A 352 -20.85 -22.60 -1.58
C ASN A 352 -19.68 -22.49 -2.58
N PRO A 353 -18.97 -23.59 -2.91
CA PRO A 353 -17.99 -23.58 -3.98
C PRO A 353 -18.68 -23.46 -5.35
N VAL A 354 -18.30 -22.45 -6.12
CA VAL A 354 -18.85 -22.16 -7.45
C VAL A 354 -17.74 -22.22 -8.50
N ASP A 355 -18.07 -22.56 -9.73
CA ASP A 355 -17.10 -22.47 -10.84
C ASP A 355 -16.69 -20.99 -11.06
N PRO A 356 -15.40 -20.68 -11.27
CA PRO A 356 -14.91 -19.30 -11.36
C PRO A 356 -15.32 -18.57 -12.64
N LEU A 357 -15.51 -19.30 -13.75
CA LEU A 357 -15.75 -18.73 -15.09
C LEU A 357 -17.08 -17.96 -15.23
N PRO A 358 -18.22 -18.44 -14.68
CA PRO A 358 -19.48 -17.68 -14.68
C PRO A 358 -19.49 -16.43 -13.80
N ILE A 359 -18.56 -16.32 -12.84
CA ILE A 359 -18.54 -15.25 -11.82
C ILE A 359 -17.84 -13.99 -12.34
N LEU A 360 -16.88 -14.16 -13.25
CA LEU A 360 -16.20 -13.04 -13.88
C LEU A 360 -17.12 -12.47 -14.98
N PRO A 361 -17.45 -11.17 -14.97
CA PRO A 361 -18.02 -10.56 -16.16
C PRO A 361 -17.06 -10.82 -17.32
N GLY A 362 -17.56 -11.20 -18.49
CA GLY A 362 -16.79 -11.61 -19.68
C GLY A 362 -15.86 -10.54 -20.28
N SER A 363 -15.57 -9.48 -19.50
CA SER A 363 -14.71 -8.35 -19.80
C SER A 363 -13.29 -8.61 -19.28
N ASP A 364 -12.28 -8.19 -20.04
CA ASP A 364 -10.86 -8.40 -19.69
C ASP A 364 -10.50 -7.75 -18.34
N MET A 365 -10.19 -8.57 -17.32
CA MET A 365 -9.85 -8.12 -15.96
C MET A 365 -8.45 -7.51 -15.83
N THR A 366 -7.65 -7.48 -16.90
CA THR A 366 -6.29 -6.91 -16.88
C THR A 366 -6.18 -5.48 -16.33
N PRO A 367 -7.17 -4.56 -16.45
CA PRO A 367 -7.09 -3.23 -15.84
C PRO A 367 -7.15 -3.25 -14.30
N PHE A 368 -7.73 -4.30 -13.73
CA PHE A 368 -7.81 -4.46 -12.29
C PHE A 368 -6.52 -5.08 -11.69
N LEU A 369 -5.69 -5.70 -12.51
CA LEU A 369 -4.43 -6.34 -12.14
C LEU A 369 -3.25 -5.36 -12.20
N THR A 370 -2.26 -5.53 -11.32
CA THR A 370 -1.03 -4.73 -11.36
C THR A 370 -0.13 -5.19 -12.50
N GLN A 371 -0.07 -4.42 -13.58
CA GLN A 371 0.84 -4.73 -14.69
C GLN A 371 2.25 -4.22 -14.39
N GLN A 372 3.23 -5.12 -14.38
CA GLN A 372 4.65 -4.76 -14.32
C GLN A 372 5.26 -5.00 -15.69
N LYS A 373 5.71 -3.92 -16.33
CA LYS A 373 6.39 -3.97 -17.62
C LYS A 373 7.87 -3.73 -17.38
N PHE A 374 8.67 -4.80 -17.40
CA PHE A 374 10.13 -4.71 -17.36
C PHE A 374 10.65 -4.31 -18.74
N LYS A 375 10.74 -3.00 -18.97
CA LYS A 375 11.31 -2.45 -20.21
C LYS A 375 12.67 -1.82 -19.89
N PHE A 376 13.72 -2.26 -20.58
CA PHE A 376 15.07 -1.68 -20.42
C PHE A 376 15.08 -0.16 -20.66
N ASN A 377 14.26 0.32 -21.60
CA ASN A 377 14.11 1.75 -21.88
C ASN A 377 13.68 2.59 -20.65
N MET A 378 13.03 1.99 -19.64
CA MET A 378 12.68 2.71 -18.41
C MET A 378 13.92 3.15 -17.63
N LEU A 379 15.00 2.36 -17.62
CA LEU A 379 16.26 2.75 -16.98
C LEU A 379 16.85 3.95 -17.70
N LEU A 380 16.96 3.87 -19.03
CA LEU A 380 17.50 4.95 -19.87
C LEU A 380 16.72 6.27 -19.73
N VAL A 381 15.39 6.22 -19.72
CA VAL A 381 14.54 7.42 -19.51
C VAL A 381 14.76 8.04 -18.13
N ASN A 382 15.13 7.23 -17.13
CA ASN A 382 15.42 7.69 -15.77
C ASN A 382 16.87 8.12 -15.55
N LEU A 383 17.80 7.94 -16.50
CA LEU A 383 19.15 8.52 -16.46
C LEU A 383 19.11 10.03 -16.76
N ARG A 384 18.46 10.79 -15.88
CA ARG A 384 18.31 12.24 -15.98
C ARG A 384 18.43 12.86 -14.59
N TRP A 385 19.05 14.03 -14.50
CA TRP A 385 19.18 14.79 -13.24
C TRP A 385 17.85 15.16 -12.59
N GLN A 386 16.74 15.14 -13.33
CA GLN A 386 15.40 15.37 -12.81
C GLN A 386 14.76 14.11 -12.21
N SER A 387 15.28 12.91 -12.51
CA SER A 387 14.73 11.66 -11.98
C SER A 387 15.07 11.52 -10.48
N PRO A 388 14.08 11.32 -9.61
CA PRO A 388 14.31 10.98 -8.20
C PRO A 388 15.18 9.74 -8.01
N ILE A 389 15.06 8.76 -8.90
CA ILE A 389 15.72 7.46 -8.76
C ILE A 389 17.20 7.55 -9.14
N PHE A 390 17.54 8.36 -10.14
CA PHE A 390 18.93 8.64 -10.49
C PHE A 390 19.66 9.38 -9.37
N ARG A 391 19.01 10.40 -8.77
CA ARG A 391 19.54 11.09 -7.59
C ARG A 391 19.74 10.14 -6.42
N PHE A 392 18.81 9.23 -6.20
CA PHE A 392 18.93 8.18 -5.19
C PHE A 392 20.11 7.26 -5.45
N ALA A 393 20.30 6.79 -6.69
CA ALA A 393 21.41 5.91 -7.05
C ALA A 393 22.78 6.59 -6.84
N ILE A 394 22.92 7.86 -7.23
CA ILE A 394 24.13 8.65 -6.95
C ILE A 394 24.34 8.81 -5.45
N ARG A 395 23.30 9.15 -4.69
CA ARG A 395 23.38 9.28 -3.22
C ARG A 395 23.90 8.00 -2.57
N VAL A 396 23.36 6.84 -2.97
CA VAL A 396 23.81 5.54 -2.43
C VAL A 396 25.26 5.27 -2.81
N ALA A 397 25.64 5.51 -4.06
CA ALA A 397 27.01 5.33 -4.52
C ALA A 397 28.00 6.18 -3.70
N LEU A 398 27.71 7.47 -3.50
CA LEU A 398 28.56 8.37 -2.70
C LEU A 398 28.63 7.96 -1.22
N ALA A 399 27.50 7.53 -0.65
CA ALA A 399 27.46 7.05 0.74
C ALA A 399 28.29 5.78 0.92
N VAL A 400 28.21 4.83 -0.03
CA VAL A 400 29.03 3.61 -0.04
C VAL A 400 30.51 3.96 -0.19
N THR A 401 30.88 4.86 -1.11
CA THR A 401 32.27 5.34 -1.23
C THR A 401 32.80 5.90 0.09
N THR A 402 31.99 6.73 0.76
CA THR A 402 32.37 7.34 2.04
C THR A 402 32.50 6.29 3.14
N GLY A 403 31.59 5.32 3.18
CA GLY A 403 31.63 4.20 4.13
C GLY A 403 32.85 3.31 3.95
N LEU A 404 33.19 2.97 2.70
CA LEU A 404 34.41 2.20 2.37
C LEU A 404 35.68 2.97 2.75
N TRP A 405 35.72 4.28 2.47
CA TRP A 405 36.86 5.11 2.83
C TRP A 405 37.07 5.19 4.35
N ILE A 406 36.01 5.43 5.12
CA ILE A 406 36.09 5.45 6.60
C ILE A 406 36.50 4.08 7.15
N ALA A 407 35.89 3.00 6.63
CA ALA A 407 36.19 1.63 7.06
C ALA A 407 37.68 1.28 6.89
N GLY A 408 38.33 1.76 5.82
CA GLY A 408 39.76 1.54 5.58
C GLY A 408 40.70 2.27 6.54
N HIS A 409 40.22 3.24 7.32
CA HIS A 409 41.02 4.04 8.26
C HIS A 409 40.74 3.68 9.74
N LEU A 410 39.87 2.72 10.02
CA LEU A 410 39.55 2.30 11.39
C LEU A 410 40.58 1.28 11.92
N PRO A 411 40.96 1.37 13.21
CA PRO A 411 42.02 0.53 13.79
C PRO A 411 41.62 -0.95 13.97
N TYR A 412 40.32 -1.24 14.02
CA TYR A 412 39.77 -2.61 14.06
C TYR A 412 39.30 -2.99 12.65
N MET A 413 40.23 -3.34 11.77
CA MET A 413 39.94 -3.60 10.34
C MET A 413 39.08 -4.85 10.07
N SER A 414 38.71 -5.62 11.09
CA SER A 414 38.12 -6.95 10.94
C SER A 414 36.74 -6.97 10.26
N HIS A 415 35.93 -5.91 10.38
CA HIS A 415 34.51 -5.96 9.94
C HIS A 415 34.00 -4.70 9.20
N GLY A 416 34.88 -3.97 8.50
CA GLY A 416 34.53 -2.70 7.83
C GLY A 416 33.33 -2.73 6.86
N TYR A 417 32.97 -3.90 6.33
CA TYR A 417 31.79 -4.09 5.48
C TYR A 417 30.46 -3.88 6.23
N TRP A 418 30.44 -3.95 7.57
CA TRP A 418 29.25 -3.69 8.38
C TRP A 418 28.74 -2.27 8.30
N ILE A 419 29.64 -1.30 8.12
CA ILE A 419 29.31 0.11 7.89
C ILE A 419 28.54 0.20 6.55
N VAL A 420 29.08 -0.39 5.49
CA VAL A 420 28.47 -0.39 4.15
C VAL A 420 27.13 -1.11 4.14
N LEU A 421 27.04 -2.29 4.77
CA LEU A 421 25.81 -3.05 4.92
C LEU A 421 24.75 -2.22 5.67
N THR A 422 25.14 -1.47 6.70
CA THR A 422 24.24 -0.60 7.44
C THR A 422 23.74 0.56 6.58
N ILE A 423 24.61 1.21 5.81
CA ILE A 423 24.24 2.28 4.88
C ILE A 423 23.21 1.79 3.85
N VAL A 424 23.47 0.64 3.22
CA VAL A 424 22.61 0.00 2.23
C VAL A 424 21.24 -0.37 2.80
N ILE A 425 21.20 -0.89 4.03
CA ILE A 425 19.96 -1.25 4.73
C ILE A 425 19.10 0.01 4.97
N ILE A 426 19.74 1.08 5.43
CA ILE A 426 19.11 2.30 5.90
C ILE A 426 18.61 3.16 4.73
N LEU A 427 19.46 3.41 3.73
CA LEU A 427 19.14 4.32 2.65
C LEU A 427 18.00 3.76 1.80
N LYS A 428 16.91 4.52 1.74
CA LYS A 428 15.76 4.27 0.86
C LYS A 428 15.55 5.47 -0.06
N PRO A 429 14.81 5.32 -1.18
CA PRO A 429 14.57 6.44 -2.09
C PRO A 429 13.95 7.66 -1.38
N ASN A 430 12.98 7.39 -0.51
CA ASN A 430 12.23 8.43 0.20
C ASN A 430 12.90 8.78 1.54
N PHE A 431 12.83 10.06 1.91
CA PHE A 431 13.39 10.56 3.17
C PHE A 431 12.72 9.92 4.39
N SER A 432 11.39 9.89 4.43
CA SER A 432 10.61 9.30 5.52
C SER A 432 10.97 7.84 5.79
N ALA A 433 11.07 7.04 4.72
CA ALA A 433 11.49 5.65 4.80
C ALA A 433 12.92 5.50 5.33
N THR A 434 13.84 6.38 4.90
CA THR A 434 15.23 6.37 5.39
C THR A 434 15.26 6.70 6.89
N LYS A 435 14.59 7.76 7.32
CA LYS A 435 14.48 8.15 8.73
C LYS A 435 13.91 7.03 9.61
N GLN A 436 12.84 6.38 9.15
CA GLN A 436 12.26 5.24 9.86
C GLN A 436 13.26 4.08 9.96
N ARG A 437 13.94 3.74 8.86
CA ARG A 437 14.93 2.65 8.83
C ARG A 437 16.15 2.95 9.69
N MET A 438 16.59 4.19 9.76
CA MET A 438 17.66 4.64 10.66
C MET A 438 17.29 4.33 12.12
N ALA A 439 16.11 4.78 12.56
CA ALA A 439 15.65 4.57 13.92
C ALA A 439 15.47 3.08 14.23
N ASP A 440 14.82 2.33 13.32
CA ASP A 440 14.60 0.89 13.48
C ASP A 440 15.92 0.11 13.54
N ARG A 441 16.92 0.48 12.72
CA ARG A 441 18.21 -0.21 12.67
C ARG A 441 19.07 0.11 13.88
N LEU A 442 19.10 1.36 14.34
CA LEU A 442 19.84 1.77 15.54
C LEU A 442 19.27 1.10 16.79
N ILE A 443 17.96 1.29 17.04
CA ILE A 443 17.27 0.70 18.21
C ILE A 443 17.30 -0.82 18.13
N GLY A 444 17.06 -1.38 16.93
CA GLY A 444 17.03 -2.83 16.75
C GLY A 444 18.39 -3.49 16.96
N THR A 445 19.48 -2.86 16.54
CA THR A 445 20.83 -3.39 16.76
C THR A 445 21.24 -3.28 18.23
N LEU A 446 20.94 -2.17 18.89
CA LEU A 446 21.16 -2.01 20.33
C LEU A 446 20.47 -3.12 21.15
N ILE A 447 19.17 -3.34 20.89
CA ILE A 447 18.40 -4.39 21.58
C ILE A 447 18.92 -5.78 21.18
N GLY A 448 19.23 -6.02 19.91
CA GLY A 448 19.77 -7.29 19.43
C GLY A 448 21.11 -7.64 20.08
N CYS A 449 22.04 -6.70 20.15
CA CYS A 449 23.31 -6.86 20.85
C CYS A 449 23.12 -7.19 22.33
N LEU A 450 22.21 -6.49 23.02
CA LEU A 450 21.87 -6.76 24.42
C LEU A 450 21.29 -8.17 24.61
N ILE A 451 20.34 -8.57 23.76
CA ILE A 451 19.74 -9.91 23.80
C ILE A 451 20.82 -10.98 23.57
N THR A 452 21.65 -10.83 22.54
CA THR A 452 22.74 -11.76 22.27
C THR A 452 23.68 -11.87 23.46
N LEU A 453 24.11 -10.75 24.05
CA LEU A 453 24.99 -10.74 25.21
C LEU A 453 24.38 -11.52 26.39
N LEU A 454 23.10 -11.30 26.69
CA LEU A 454 22.39 -12.02 27.75
C LEU A 454 22.30 -13.52 27.44
N ILE A 455 21.93 -13.90 26.22
CA ILE A 455 21.82 -15.30 25.84
C ILE A 455 23.18 -16.00 25.94
N LEU A 456 24.25 -15.40 25.43
CA LEU A 456 25.60 -15.97 25.53
C LEU A 456 26.11 -16.06 26.97
N ARG A 457 25.64 -15.17 27.86
CA ARG A 457 25.98 -15.20 29.29
C ARG A 457 25.31 -16.36 30.04
N PHE A 458 24.10 -16.74 29.66
CA PHE A 458 23.30 -17.75 30.38
C PHE A 458 23.24 -19.12 29.66
N VAL A 459 23.30 -19.13 28.33
CA VAL A 459 23.12 -20.32 27.48
C VAL A 459 24.47 -20.76 26.91
N HIS A 460 25.08 -21.72 27.61
CA HIS A 460 26.35 -22.32 27.22
C HIS A 460 26.19 -23.60 26.37
N ASN A 461 24.98 -24.18 26.34
CA ASN A 461 24.69 -25.39 25.58
C ASN A 461 24.58 -25.09 24.07
N PRO A 462 25.33 -25.78 23.19
CA PRO A 462 25.29 -25.54 21.73
C PRO A 462 23.91 -25.76 21.11
N LEU A 463 23.11 -26.71 21.62
CA LEU A 463 21.73 -26.92 21.17
C LEU A 463 20.83 -25.72 21.51
N GLY A 464 21.05 -25.10 22.67
CA GLY A 464 20.35 -23.89 23.07
C GLY A 464 20.69 -22.70 22.16
N GLN A 465 21.96 -22.54 21.81
CA GLN A 465 22.41 -21.51 20.88
C GLN A 465 21.85 -21.72 19.46
N LEU A 466 21.83 -22.98 18.99
CA LEU A 466 21.22 -23.33 17.70
C LEU A 466 19.70 -23.07 17.67
N ALA A 467 18.99 -23.38 18.75
CA ALA A 467 17.56 -23.10 18.87
C ALA A 467 17.26 -21.59 18.81
N VAL A 468 18.09 -20.77 19.47
CA VAL A 468 18.00 -19.30 19.39
C VAL A 468 18.29 -18.80 17.98
N LEU A 469 19.34 -19.33 17.33
CA LEU A 469 19.67 -18.98 15.95
C LEU A 469 18.51 -19.32 14.99
N PHE A 470 17.89 -20.48 15.15
CA PHE A 470 16.72 -20.87 14.37
C PHE A 470 15.54 -19.94 14.62
N ALA A 471 15.23 -19.64 15.88
CA ALA A 471 14.16 -18.72 16.24
C ALA A 471 14.38 -17.30 15.66
N ALA A 472 15.62 -16.80 15.70
CA ALA A 472 16.00 -15.53 15.08
C ALA A 472 15.84 -15.56 13.55
N SER A 473 16.21 -16.68 12.93
CA SER A 473 16.06 -16.92 11.48
C SER A 473 14.59 -17.01 11.04
N VAL A 474 13.67 -17.43 11.93
CA VAL A 474 12.22 -17.35 11.70
C VAL A 474 11.71 -15.92 11.89
N ALA A 475 12.13 -15.25 12.96
CA ALA A 475 11.60 -13.94 13.34
C ALA A 475 11.99 -12.82 12.35
N ALA A 476 13.21 -12.83 11.82
CA ALA A 476 13.69 -11.80 10.90
C ALA A 476 12.77 -11.63 9.65
N PRO A 477 12.54 -12.68 8.83
CA PRO A 477 11.60 -12.61 7.72
C PRO A 477 10.15 -12.39 8.15
N ALA A 478 9.69 -12.99 9.26
CA ALA A 478 8.30 -12.86 9.71
C ALA A 478 7.91 -11.39 9.98
N PHE A 479 8.79 -10.60 10.59
CA PHE A 479 8.47 -9.20 10.91
C PHE A 479 8.81 -8.19 9.82
N THR A 480 9.37 -8.62 8.68
CA THR A 480 9.91 -7.71 7.65
C THR A 480 8.85 -6.74 7.11
N TYR A 481 7.61 -7.22 6.98
CA TYR A 481 6.47 -6.47 6.45
C TYR A 481 5.50 -5.96 7.52
N ILE A 482 5.75 -6.24 8.81
CA ILE A 482 4.92 -5.79 9.92
C ILE A 482 5.56 -4.57 10.58
N LYS A 483 6.74 -4.78 11.19
CA LYS A 483 7.52 -3.75 11.87
C LYS A 483 8.99 -4.09 11.74
N TYR A 484 9.68 -3.34 10.89
CA TYR A 484 11.07 -3.61 10.57
C TYR A 484 12.01 -3.57 11.78
N ARG A 485 11.68 -2.80 12.83
CA ARG A 485 12.40 -2.83 14.11
C ARG A 485 12.61 -4.25 14.66
N TYR A 486 11.58 -5.11 14.60
CA TYR A 486 11.71 -6.50 15.08
C TYR A 486 12.57 -7.35 14.14
N THR A 487 12.52 -7.11 12.84
CA THR A 487 13.46 -7.71 11.89
C THR A 487 14.90 -7.30 12.18
N ALA A 488 15.14 -6.02 12.49
CA ALA A 488 16.47 -5.54 12.82
C ALA A 488 17.02 -6.20 14.11
N ILE A 489 16.17 -6.38 15.14
CA ILE A 489 16.53 -7.13 16.36
C ILE A 489 16.90 -8.58 16.01
N ALA A 490 15.98 -9.29 15.34
CA ALA A 490 16.16 -10.70 15.01
C ALA A 490 17.38 -10.92 14.10
N ALA A 491 17.59 -10.09 13.09
CA ALA A 491 18.75 -10.17 12.20
C ALA A 491 20.06 -9.89 12.93
N SER A 492 20.09 -8.94 13.88
CA SER A 492 21.28 -8.69 14.70
C SER A 492 21.58 -9.87 15.64
N VAL A 493 20.55 -10.47 16.26
CA VAL A 493 20.73 -11.70 17.05
C VAL A 493 21.22 -12.85 16.18
N GLN A 494 20.62 -13.04 15.00
CA GLN A 494 20.98 -14.09 14.05
C GLN A 494 22.45 -14.00 13.63
N ILE A 495 22.91 -12.82 13.18
CA ILE A 495 24.29 -12.62 12.71
C ILE A 495 25.28 -12.79 13.87
N LEU A 496 25.02 -12.20 15.04
CA LEU A 496 25.96 -12.31 16.16
C LEU A 496 26.02 -13.74 16.72
N MET A 497 24.90 -14.47 16.75
CA MET A 497 24.90 -15.89 17.12
C MET A 497 25.66 -16.75 16.10
N LEU A 498 25.48 -16.48 14.80
CA LEU A 498 26.22 -17.17 13.75
C LEU A 498 27.74 -16.95 13.89
N LEU A 499 28.17 -15.71 14.13
CA LEU A 499 29.57 -15.37 14.34
C LEU A 499 30.15 -16.01 15.60
N ASN A 500 29.38 -16.05 16.70
CA ASN A 500 29.78 -16.76 17.93
C ASN A 500 30.03 -18.25 17.68
N LEU A 501 29.15 -18.90 16.91
CA LEU A 501 29.30 -20.32 16.57
C LEU A 501 30.49 -20.58 15.63
N LEU A 502 30.85 -19.62 14.78
CA LEU A 502 32.00 -19.71 13.86
C LEU A 502 33.34 -19.36 14.53
N MET A 503 33.36 -18.38 15.44
CA MET A 503 34.57 -17.86 16.09
C MET A 503 34.36 -17.70 17.62
N PRO A 504 34.52 -18.79 18.39
CA PRO A 504 34.22 -18.80 19.83
C PRO A 504 35.14 -17.96 20.74
N ALA A 505 36.17 -17.28 20.21
CA ALA A 505 37.20 -16.62 21.03
C ALA A 505 37.03 -15.08 21.12
N GLY A 506 36.12 -14.46 20.36
CA GLY A 506 36.04 -12.99 20.19
C GLY A 506 34.76 -12.31 20.68
N HIS A 507 33.91 -12.97 21.48
CA HIS A 507 32.51 -12.58 21.66
C HIS A 507 32.25 -11.15 22.17
N GLN A 508 33.11 -10.59 23.02
CA GLN A 508 32.89 -9.26 23.60
C GLN A 508 33.32 -8.13 22.66
N THR A 509 34.37 -8.33 21.85
CA THR A 509 34.87 -7.30 20.92
C THR A 509 33.94 -7.16 19.72
N VAL A 510 33.48 -8.27 19.16
CA VAL A 510 32.60 -8.33 17.97
C VAL A 510 31.26 -7.60 18.20
N ILE A 511 30.66 -7.75 19.39
CA ILE A 511 29.40 -7.07 19.72
C ILE A 511 29.61 -5.54 19.79
N GLY A 512 30.73 -5.08 20.36
CA GLY A 512 31.09 -3.67 20.45
C GLY A 512 31.37 -3.04 19.09
N GLU A 513 32.16 -3.72 18.26
CA GLU A 513 32.45 -3.30 16.87
C GLU A 513 31.15 -3.11 16.07
N ARG A 514 30.20 -4.05 16.21
CA ARG A 514 28.92 -3.97 15.52
C ARG A 514 28.11 -2.72 15.90
N LEU A 515 28.18 -2.31 17.15
CA LEU A 515 27.49 -1.11 17.63
C LEU A 515 28.13 0.16 17.04
N ILE A 516 29.46 0.26 17.08
CA ILE A 516 30.20 1.41 16.54
C ILE A 516 29.95 1.53 15.04
N ASP A 517 30.05 0.42 14.29
CA ASP A 517 29.83 0.42 12.84
C ASP A 517 28.40 0.81 12.47
N THR A 518 27.43 0.43 13.31
CA THR A 518 26.04 0.83 13.12
C THR A 518 25.87 2.34 13.33
N ILE A 519 26.53 2.92 14.33
CA ILE A 519 26.50 4.38 14.59
C ILE A 519 27.14 5.13 13.42
N ILE A 520 28.31 4.68 12.93
CA ILE A 520 28.98 5.29 11.78
C ILE A 520 28.09 5.20 10.53
N GLY A 521 27.51 4.03 10.26
CA GLY A 521 26.60 3.85 9.13
C GLY A 521 25.35 4.74 9.22
N VAL A 522 24.78 4.92 10.41
CA VAL A 522 23.65 5.83 10.66
C VAL A 522 24.07 7.29 10.44
N LEU A 523 25.25 7.71 10.92
CA LEU A 523 25.77 9.06 10.72
C LEU A 523 25.93 9.38 9.23
N ILE A 524 26.59 8.50 8.49
CA ILE A 524 26.79 8.64 7.04
C ILE A 524 25.42 8.71 6.34
N ALA A 525 24.51 7.79 6.64
CA ALA A 525 23.18 7.80 6.06
C ALA A 525 22.39 9.09 6.39
N THR A 526 22.59 9.67 7.58
CA THR A 526 22.00 10.97 7.97
C THR A 526 22.48 12.07 7.04
N VAL A 527 23.80 12.21 6.86
CA VAL A 527 24.39 13.25 6.01
C VAL A 527 23.89 13.09 4.57
N PHE A 528 23.99 11.87 4.04
CA PHE A 528 23.59 11.59 2.67
C PHE A 528 22.08 11.70 2.46
N SER A 529 21.24 11.59 3.49
CA SER A 529 19.78 11.84 3.36
C SER A 529 19.45 13.26 2.89
N TYR A 530 20.34 14.23 3.11
CA TYR A 530 20.23 15.61 2.63
C TYR A 530 20.99 15.88 1.33
N VAL A 531 21.74 14.90 0.81
CA VAL A 531 22.45 14.98 -0.47
C VAL A 531 21.51 14.55 -1.59
N LEU A 532 21.23 15.46 -2.53
CA LEU A 532 20.31 15.25 -3.66
C LEU A 532 18.90 14.73 -3.27
N PRO A 533 18.20 15.33 -2.29
CA PRO A 533 16.91 14.83 -1.84
C PRO A 533 15.82 15.01 -2.91
N ALA A 534 14.96 14.00 -3.00
CA ALA A 534 13.70 14.07 -3.73
C ALA A 534 12.57 14.36 -2.73
N TRP A 535 12.33 15.65 -2.47
CA TRP A 535 11.25 16.09 -1.58
C TRP A 535 9.88 15.82 -2.21
N GLU A 536 8.94 15.29 -1.43
CA GLU A 536 7.61 14.89 -1.92
C GLU A 536 6.82 16.08 -2.52
N TYR A 537 7.05 17.31 -2.05
CA TYR A 537 6.33 18.49 -2.56
C TYR A 537 6.54 18.74 -4.06
N ARG A 538 7.66 18.27 -4.63
CA ARG A 538 7.97 18.45 -6.06
C ARG A 538 7.05 17.62 -6.97
N ASP A 539 6.55 16.50 -6.49
CA ASP A 539 5.63 15.62 -7.23
C ASP A 539 4.16 15.99 -7.03
N LEU A 540 3.82 16.83 -6.04
CA LEU A 540 2.44 17.22 -5.73
C LEU A 540 1.66 17.79 -6.93
N PRO A 541 2.17 18.72 -7.76
CA PRO A 541 1.42 19.21 -8.92
C PRO A 541 1.02 18.10 -9.88
N LYS A 542 1.89 17.11 -10.08
CA LYS A 542 1.61 15.95 -10.94
C LYS A 542 0.54 15.06 -10.32
N LEU A 543 0.64 14.78 -9.02
CA LEU A 543 -0.33 13.96 -8.29
C LEU A 543 -1.72 14.61 -8.26
N LEU A 544 -1.80 15.92 -8.01
CA LEU A 544 -3.05 16.68 -8.03
C LEU A 544 -3.71 16.62 -9.43
N ARG A 545 -2.94 16.85 -10.50
CA ARG A 545 -3.46 16.73 -11.87
C ARG A 545 -3.96 15.32 -12.19
N ASN A 546 -3.27 14.28 -11.68
CA ASN A 546 -3.71 12.91 -11.88
C ASN A 546 -5.04 12.64 -11.17
N VAL A 547 -5.21 13.11 -9.93
CA VAL A 547 -6.47 13.00 -9.19
C VAL A 547 -7.60 13.71 -9.93
N LEU A 548 -7.39 14.96 -10.38
CA LEU A 548 -8.42 15.71 -11.11
C LEU A 548 -8.81 15.05 -12.44
N LYS A 549 -7.84 14.55 -13.21
CA LYS A 549 -8.10 13.81 -14.45
C LYS A 549 -8.83 12.50 -14.21
N ALA A 550 -8.46 11.77 -13.16
CA ALA A 550 -9.13 10.53 -12.80
C ALA A 550 -10.55 10.80 -12.27
N SER A 551 -10.75 11.90 -11.53
CA SER A 551 -12.07 12.36 -11.06
C SER A 551 -12.97 12.70 -12.24
N GLN A 552 -12.45 13.40 -13.25
CA GLN A 552 -13.21 13.72 -14.46
C GLN A 552 -13.63 12.46 -15.22
N ARG A 553 -12.71 11.50 -15.42
CA ARG A 553 -13.04 10.21 -16.05
C ARG A 553 -14.07 9.42 -15.25
N TYR A 554 -13.96 9.42 -13.93
CA TYR A 554 -14.91 8.74 -13.04
C TYR A 554 -16.30 9.39 -13.10
N LEU A 555 -16.36 10.73 -13.10
CA LEU A 555 -17.58 11.49 -13.26
C LEU A 555 -18.25 11.19 -14.61
N THR A 556 -17.52 11.21 -15.73
CA THR A 556 -18.07 10.86 -17.05
C THR A 556 -18.59 9.43 -17.09
N ALA A 557 -17.82 8.45 -16.60
CA ALA A 557 -18.26 7.06 -16.56
C ALA A 557 -19.51 6.85 -15.69
N SER A 558 -19.65 7.63 -14.60
CA SER A 558 -20.86 7.63 -13.79
C SER A 558 -22.04 8.24 -14.53
N ARG A 559 -21.85 9.34 -15.26
CA ARG A 559 -22.91 9.96 -16.08
C ARG A 559 -23.45 8.96 -17.10
N ASP A 560 -22.56 8.36 -17.88
CA ASP A 560 -22.93 7.43 -18.97
C ASP A 560 -23.69 6.21 -18.44
N MET A 561 -23.34 5.75 -17.24
CA MET A 561 -24.07 4.70 -16.53
C MET A 561 -25.47 5.17 -16.11
N LEU A 562 -25.57 6.33 -15.46
CA LEU A 562 -26.84 6.83 -14.93
C LEU A 562 -27.84 7.20 -16.02
N GLU A 563 -27.36 7.65 -17.19
CA GLU A 563 -28.16 7.90 -18.38
C GLU A 563 -28.52 6.62 -19.16
N GLY A 564 -28.09 5.44 -18.70
CA GLY A 564 -28.38 4.16 -19.35
C GLY A 564 -27.65 3.94 -20.68
N LYS A 565 -26.68 4.80 -21.05
CA LYS A 565 -25.89 4.70 -22.29
C LYS A 565 -24.99 3.47 -22.32
N VAL A 566 -24.59 2.98 -21.15
CA VAL A 566 -23.73 1.81 -20.99
C VAL A 566 -24.44 0.77 -20.12
N LYS A 567 -24.58 -0.46 -20.63
CA LYS A 567 -25.23 -1.57 -19.90
C LYS A 567 -24.29 -2.30 -18.93
N ASP A 568 -22.98 -2.24 -19.16
CA ASP A 568 -21.98 -2.93 -18.32
C ASP A 568 -21.32 -1.98 -17.30
N ASP A 569 -21.26 -2.41 -16.05
CA ASP A 569 -20.62 -1.70 -14.93
C ASP A 569 -19.10 -1.77 -14.94
N PHE A 570 -18.52 -2.58 -15.82
CA PHE A 570 -17.09 -2.75 -15.90
C PHE A 570 -16.32 -1.43 -16.06
N PHE A 571 -16.70 -0.59 -17.03
CA PHE A 571 -15.99 0.67 -17.30
C PHE A 571 -16.06 1.64 -16.11
N TYR A 572 -17.24 1.76 -15.49
CA TYR A 572 -17.44 2.54 -14.27
C TYR A 572 -16.51 2.06 -13.14
N ARG A 573 -16.46 0.73 -12.90
CA ARG A 573 -15.60 0.14 -11.86
C ARG A 573 -14.11 0.39 -12.13
N VAL A 574 -13.67 0.35 -13.38
CA VAL A 574 -12.29 0.67 -13.78
C VAL A 574 -11.97 2.14 -13.49
N CYS A 575 -12.84 3.06 -13.92
CA CYS A 575 -12.64 4.50 -13.69
C CYS A 575 -12.64 4.85 -12.20
N ARG A 576 -13.54 4.25 -11.41
CA ARG A 576 -13.56 4.42 -9.95
C ARG A 576 -12.27 3.93 -9.31
N LYS A 577 -11.79 2.75 -9.69
CA LYS A 577 -10.50 2.23 -9.22
C LYS A 577 -9.39 3.22 -9.54
N GLY A 578 -9.30 3.69 -10.79
CA GLY A 578 -8.27 4.64 -11.21
C GLY A 578 -8.30 5.96 -10.43
N PHE A 579 -9.49 6.45 -10.08
CA PHE A 579 -9.67 7.59 -9.18
C PHE A 579 -9.14 7.31 -7.77
N MET A 580 -9.56 6.20 -7.16
CA MET A 580 -9.12 5.81 -5.81
C MET A 580 -7.61 5.58 -5.75
N ASP A 581 -7.02 4.94 -6.76
CA ASP A 581 -5.57 4.73 -6.87
C ASP A 581 -4.81 6.07 -6.96
N SER A 582 -5.33 7.02 -7.73
CA SER A 582 -4.73 8.36 -7.85
C SER A 582 -4.82 9.13 -6.54
N LEU A 583 -5.95 9.06 -5.85
CA LEU A 583 -6.16 9.70 -4.55
C LEU A 583 -5.27 9.07 -3.47
N ALA A 584 -5.18 7.74 -3.42
CA ALA A 584 -4.29 7.01 -2.52
C ALA A 584 -2.81 7.36 -2.74
N ALA A 585 -2.40 7.58 -4.00
CA ALA A 585 -1.05 8.04 -4.32
C ALA A 585 -0.77 9.45 -3.76
N LEU A 586 -1.74 10.38 -3.86
CA LEU A 586 -1.66 11.72 -3.29
C LEU A 586 -1.58 11.68 -1.75
N ILE A 587 -2.46 10.91 -1.11
CA ILE A 587 -2.45 10.74 0.36
C ILE A 587 -1.12 10.14 0.81
N SER A 588 -0.62 9.13 0.11
CA SER A 588 0.65 8.52 0.45
C SER A 588 1.81 9.51 0.35
N ALA A 589 1.79 10.42 -0.63
CA ALA A 589 2.77 11.49 -0.73
C ALA A 589 2.63 12.51 0.41
N LEU A 590 1.40 12.89 0.78
CA LEU A 590 1.13 13.77 1.92
C LEU A 590 1.65 13.16 3.24
N VAL A 591 1.34 11.89 3.51
CA VAL A 591 1.81 11.20 4.72
C VAL A 591 3.34 11.14 4.75
N ARG A 592 3.98 10.84 3.61
CA ARG A 592 5.46 10.84 3.54
C ARG A 592 6.05 12.23 3.73
N MET A 593 5.40 13.27 3.22
CA MET A 593 5.82 14.66 3.40
C MET A 593 5.70 15.09 4.87
N MET A 594 4.71 14.62 5.62
CA MET A 594 4.58 14.92 7.06
C MET A 594 5.77 14.40 7.89
N ASP A 595 6.49 13.40 7.40
CA ASP A 595 7.69 12.86 8.06
C ASP A 595 8.99 13.60 7.66
N GLU A 596 8.92 14.48 6.65
CA GLU A 596 10.02 15.36 6.22
C GLU A 596 10.20 16.55 7.18
N PRO A 597 11.36 17.25 7.15
CA PRO A 597 11.58 18.44 7.98
C PRO A 597 10.48 19.49 7.78
N ALA A 598 10.09 20.20 8.85
CA ALA A 598 8.97 21.15 8.84
C ALA A 598 9.09 22.23 7.74
N THR A 599 10.31 22.64 7.37
CA THR A 599 10.58 23.60 6.30
C THR A 599 10.22 23.11 4.90
N LYS A 600 10.03 21.79 4.71
CA LYS A 600 9.68 21.14 3.44
C LYS A 600 8.21 20.71 3.36
N GLN A 601 7.48 20.78 4.46
CA GLN A 601 6.04 20.49 4.51
C GLN A 601 5.28 21.65 3.86
N ARG A 602 4.68 21.42 2.68
CA ARG A 602 3.96 22.45 1.89
C ARG A 602 2.48 22.14 1.80
N ALA A 603 1.64 23.17 1.94
CA ALA A 603 0.19 23.11 1.71
C ALA A 603 -0.53 21.95 2.44
N VAL A 604 -0.08 21.56 3.63
CA VAL A 604 -0.59 20.36 4.35
C VAL A 604 -2.09 20.50 4.65
N ARG A 605 -2.53 21.68 5.09
CA ARG A 605 -3.93 21.94 5.46
C ARG A 605 -4.83 21.88 4.22
N GLU A 606 -4.39 22.52 3.16
CA GLU A 606 -5.10 22.64 1.88
C GLU A 606 -5.17 21.27 1.19
N LEU A 607 -4.09 20.49 1.21
CA LEU A 607 -4.07 19.11 0.72
C LEU A 607 -5.02 18.20 1.48
N ASN A 608 -5.05 18.29 2.82
CA ASN A 608 -6.02 17.54 3.62
C ASN A 608 -7.46 17.88 3.21
N ARG A 609 -7.78 19.17 3.06
CA ARG A 609 -9.12 19.60 2.58
C ARG A 609 -9.41 19.11 1.17
N PHE A 610 -8.46 19.23 0.25
CA PHE A 610 -8.59 18.72 -1.11
C PHE A 610 -8.86 17.20 -1.15
N ILE A 611 -8.17 16.42 -0.31
CA ILE A 611 -8.38 14.98 -0.17
C ILE A 611 -9.78 14.68 0.37
N VAL A 612 -10.19 15.36 1.45
CA VAL A 612 -11.54 15.22 2.03
C VAL A 612 -12.60 15.47 0.95
N GLN A 613 -12.44 16.56 0.22
CA GLN A 613 -13.37 16.97 -0.80
C GLN A 613 -13.50 15.95 -1.94
N ASN A 614 -12.38 15.43 -2.44
CA ASN A 614 -12.40 14.36 -3.44
C ASN A 614 -13.05 13.07 -2.91
N TYR A 615 -12.89 12.76 -1.62
CA TYR A 615 -13.61 11.64 -1.00
C TYR A 615 -15.12 11.85 -0.94
N LEU A 616 -15.56 13.06 -0.56
CA LEU A 616 -16.97 13.40 -0.51
C LEU A 616 -17.60 13.32 -1.91
N VAL A 617 -16.92 13.84 -2.95
CA VAL A 617 -17.32 13.68 -4.35
C VAL A 617 -17.55 12.21 -4.71
N ALA A 618 -16.63 11.32 -4.37
CA ALA A 618 -16.79 9.89 -4.64
C ALA A 618 -17.94 9.26 -3.85
N ALA A 619 -18.15 9.69 -2.60
CA ALA A 619 -19.28 9.25 -1.78
C ALA A 619 -20.62 9.72 -2.36
N HIS A 620 -20.71 10.96 -2.86
CA HIS A 620 -21.91 11.49 -3.52
C HIS A 620 -22.19 10.74 -4.82
N ILE A 621 -21.19 10.50 -5.66
CA ILE A 621 -21.35 9.70 -6.90
C ILE A 621 -21.86 8.29 -6.58
N ALA A 622 -21.29 7.62 -5.58
CA ALA A 622 -21.74 6.30 -5.15
C ALA A 622 -23.18 6.33 -4.59
N ALA A 623 -23.51 7.37 -3.80
CA ALA A 623 -24.85 7.55 -3.24
C ALA A 623 -25.90 7.81 -4.31
N LEU A 624 -25.62 8.68 -5.30
CA LEU A 624 -26.50 8.96 -6.44
C LEU A 624 -26.83 7.67 -7.18
N ARG A 625 -25.82 6.87 -7.49
CA ARG A 625 -25.99 5.56 -8.13
C ARG A 625 -26.86 4.61 -7.31
N LEU A 626 -26.59 4.48 -6.02
CA LEU A 626 -27.36 3.61 -5.14
C LEU A 626 -28.81 4.07 -5.01
N MET A 627 -29.04 5.38 -4.91
CA MET A 627 -30.38 5.97 -4.80
C MET A 627 -31.22 5.72 -6.06
N LEU A 628 -30.64 5.95 -7.24
CA LEU A 628 -31.31 5.75 -8.53
C LEU A 628 -31.61 4.27 -8.78
N ARG A 629 -30.72 3.36 -8.35
CA ARG A 629 -30.98 1.92 -8.41
C ARG A 629 -32.08 1.48 -7.45
N ARG A 630 -32.20 2.13 -6.28
CA ARG A 630 -33.19 1.77 -5.24
C ARG A 630 -34.59 2.27 -5.55
N HIS A 631 -34.70 3.36 -6.30
CA HIS A 631 -35.97 4.01 -6.64
C HIS A 631 -36.24 3.95 -8.16
N GLN A 632 -35.97 2.80 -8.80
CA GLN A 632 -36.28 2.62 -10.22
C GLN A 632 -37.79 2.66 -10.49
N ASP A 633 -38.60 2.23 -9.52
CA ASP A 633 -40.05 2.19 -9.66
C ASP A 633 -40.65 3.61 -9.59
N ASN A 634 -41.43 3.99 -10.62
CA ASN A 634 -42.12 5.29 -10.76
C ASN A 634 -41.19 6.53 -10.79
N MET A 635 -39.96 6.39 -11.30
CA MET A 635 -39.02 7.52 -11.45
C MET A 635 -39.43 8.42 -12.63
N PRO A 636 -39.51 9.76 -12.45
CA PRO A 636 -39.74 10.69 -13.56
C PRO A 636 -38.47 10.82 -14.41
N GLU A 637 -38.28 9.87 -15.34
CA GLU A 637 -37.04 9.67 -16.11
C GLU A 637 -36.52 10.97 -16.76
N ALA A 638 -37.40 11.75 -17.39
CA ALA A 638 -37.02 12.98 -18.08
C ALA A 638 -36.51 14.08 -17.13
N ALA A 639 -37.14 14.25 -15.97
CA ALA A 639 -36.74 15.25 -14.98
C ALA A 639 -35.44 14.86 -14.28
N VAL A 640 -35.30 13.58 -13.93
CA VAL A 640 -34.08 13.03 -13.32
C VAL A 640 -32.90 13.08 -14.30
N ALA A 641 -33.11 12.71 -15.56
CA ALA A 641 -32.07 12.78 -16.60
C ALA A 641 -31.58 14.21 -16.81
N ARG A 642 -32.48 15.20 -16.88
CA ARG A 642 -32.10 16.63 -16.98
C ARG A 642 -31.28 17.09 -15.78
N LEU A 643 -31.73 16.79 -14.56
CA LEU A 643 -31.01 17.19 -13.34
C LEU A 643 -29.60 16.56 -13.30
N ILE A 644 -29.48 15.29 -13.70
CA ILE A 644 -28.18 14.61 -13.79
C ILE A 644 -27.32 15.29 -14.87
N GLU A 645 -27.85 15.56 -16.05
CA GLU A 645 -27.08 16.22 -17.11
C GLU A 645 -26.55 17.60 -16.69
N GLU A 646 -27.40 18.46 -16.13
CA GLU A 646 -27.02 19.77 -15.61
C GLU A 646 -25.95 19.67 -14.52
N THR A 647 -26.18 18.79 -13.54
CA THR A 647 -25.23 18.58 -12.43
C THR A 647 -23.87 18.13 -12.95
N TYR A 648 -23.83 17.16 -13.86
CA TYR A 648 -22.59 16.60 -14.38
C TYR A 648 -21.87 17.57 -15.33
N LEU A 649 -22.60 18.46 -16.01
CA LEU A 649 -22.03 19.54 -16.81
C LEU A 649 -21.32 20.56 -15.92
N GLU A 650 -21.97 21.07 -14.88
CA GLU A 650 -21.38 21.98 -13.88
C GLU A 650 -20.16 21.34 -13.21
N ALA A 651 -20.31 20.08 -12.76
CA ALA A 651 -19.24 19.32 -12.13
C ALA A 651 -18.00 19.18 -13.05
N SER A 652 -18.22 18.95 -14.34
CA SER A 652 -17.15 18.88 -15.34
C SER A 652 -16.45 20.23 -15.55
N GLN A 653 -17.19 21.34 -15.48
CA GLN A 653 -16.62 22.68 -15.57
C GLN A 653 -15.72 23.01 -14.37
N HIS A 654 -16.16 22.70 -13.15
CA HIS A 654 -15.34 22.88 -11.94
C HIS A 654 -14.03 22.09 -12.00
N LEU A 655 -14.07 20.81 -12.42
CA LEU A 655 -12.86 20.02 -12.58
C LEU A 655 -11.93 20.56 -13.68
N ALA A 656 -12.49 21.04 -14.79
CA ALA A 656 -11.72 21.67 -15.86
C ALA A 656 -11.04 22.97 -15.39
N GLU A 657 -11.73 23.79 -14.58
CA GLU A 657 -11.18 24.98 -13.95
C GLU A 657 -10.00 24.63 -13.01
N ALA A 658 -10.19 23.66 -12.11
CA ALA A 658 -9.12 23.20 -11.22
C ALA A 658 -7.90 22.69 -12.01
N GLN A 659 -8.10 21.97 -13.12
CA GLN A 659 -7.00 21.52 -13.98
C GLN A 659 -6.25 22.68 -14.65
N ARG A 660 -6.96 23.74 -15.07
CA ARG A 660 -6.36 24.94 -15.67
C ARG A 660 -5.44 25.66 -14.67
N LEU A 661 -5.83 25.74 -13.40
CA LEU A 661 -5.01 26.37 -12.34
C LEU A 661 -3.63 25.70 -12.17
N LEU A 662 -3.56 24.37 -12.30
CA LEU A 662 -2.33 23.57 -12.15
C LEU A 662 -1.50 23.42 -13.44
N THR A 663 -1.98 23.99 -14.55
CA THR A 663 -1.25 23.92 -15.83
C THR A 663 -0.26 25.09 -15.86
N PRO A 664 1.05 24.84 -16.06
CA PRO A 664 2.03 25.91 -16.12
C PRO A 664 1.67 26.82 -17.30
N GLN A 665 1.39 28.10 -17.04
CA GLN A 665 1.20 29.04 -18.13
C GLN A 665 2.50 29.12 -18.93
N PRO A 666 2.44 29.08 -20.28
CA PRO A 666 3.62 29.34 -21.07
C PRO A 666 4.15 30.72 -20.66
N LYS A 667 5.41 30.78 -20.19
CA LYS A 667 6.10 32.05 -20.00
C LYS A 667 5.90 32.83 -21.30
N LYS A 668 5.20 33.98 -21.24
CA LYS A 668 5.13 34.93 -22.34
C LYS A 668 6.58 35.30 -22.68
N ARG A 669 7.17 34.60 -23.67
CA ARG A 669 8.35 35.10 -24.36
C ARG A 669 7.86 36.31 -25.14
N SER A 670 8.13 37.49 -24.58
CA SER A 670 8.00 38.74 -25.30
C SER A 670 8.81 38.63 -26.59
N GLY A 671 8.15 38.82 -27.73
CA GLY A 671 8.77 39.04 -29.03
C GLY A 671 9.47 37.84 -29.67
N ALA A 672 8.71 37.01 -30.39
CA ALA A 672 9.19 36.38 -31.63
C ALA A 672 7.98 35.87 -32.43
N VAL A 673 7.74 36.51 -33.57
CA VAL A 673 6.87 35.98 -34.62
C VAL A 673 7.52 34.70 -35.13
N THR A 674 6.86 33.56 -34.95
CA THR A 674 7.23 32.32 -35.64
C THR A 674 5.98 31.63 -36.17
N VAL A 675 6.04 31.42 -37.47
CA VAL A 675 5.04 30.83 -38.37
C VAL A 675 4.69 29.40 -37.94
N SER A 676 3.39 29.08 -37.97
CA SER A 676 2.84 27.73 -37.76
C SER A 676 3.33 26.72 -38.80
N PRO A 677 3.73 25.50 -38.40
CA PRO A 677 3.57 24.32 -39.22
C PRO A 677 2.26 23.60 -38.84
N THR A 678 1.44 23.36 -39.86
CA THR A 678 0.22 22.57 -39.83
C THR A 678 0.51 21.11 -39.44
N ALA A 679 -0.23 20.61 -38.46
CA ALA A 679 -0.38 19.18 -38.14
C ALA A 679 -1.88 18.87 -38.08
N PRO A 680 -2.30 17.64 -38.45
CA PRO A 680 -3.66 17.38 -38.91
C PRO A 680 -4.70 17.45 -37.78
N GLU A 681 -5.84 18.05 -38.11
CA GLU A 681 -7.02 18.19 -37.26
C GLU A 681 -7.66 16.82 -36.97
N ASP A 682 -7.70 16.45 -35.68
CA ASP A 682 -8.70 15.52 -35.15
C ASP A 682 -10.07 16.22 -35.21
N LYS A 683 -10.79 16.00 -36.30
CA LYS A 683 -12.21 16.33 -36.42
C LYS A 683 -13.05 15.35 -35.60
N ALA A 684 -13.37 15.72 -34.37
CA ALA A 684 -14.67 15.46 -33.75
C ALA A 684 -14.77 16.24 -32.44
N ILE A 685 -15.96 16.78 -32.16
CA ILE A 685 -16.32 17.58 -30.97
C ILE A 685 -16.01 19.08 -31.12
N SER A 686 -16.63 19.71 -32.12
CA SER A 686 -17.06 21.11 -32.03
C SER A 686 -18.55 21.15 -32.32
N GLY A 687 -19.35 20.78 -31.32
CA GLY A 687 -20.75 21.14 -31.27
C GLY A 687 -20.84 22.53 -30.65
N LYS A 688 -21.34 23.51 -31.42
CA LYS A 688 -21.65 24.86 -30.96
C LYS A 688 -22.46 24.78 -29.66
N ILE A 689 -21.93 25.39 -28.59
CA ILE A 689 -22.72 25.71 -27.40
C ILE A 689 -23.57 26.92 -27.78
N GLU A 690 -24.80 26.69 -28.20
CA GLU A 690 -25.84 27.72 -28.14
C GLU A 690 -26.19 27.91 -26.66
N LEU A 691 -26.00 29.13 -26.16
CA LEU A 691 -26.55 29.55 -24.87
C LEU A 691 -28.08 29.46 -24.96
N ILE A 692 -28.64 28.40 -24.40
CA ILE A 692 -30.07 28.31 -24.15
C ILE A 692 -30.39 29.38 -23.08
N GLY A 693 -31.12 30.42 -23.48
CA GLY A 693 -31.67 31.43 -22.58
C GLY A 693 -32.62 30.80 -21.55
N PRO A 694 -33.03 31.53 -20.50
CA PRO A 694 -33.85 30.98 -19.43
C PRO A 694 -35.19 30.50 -19.99
N VAL A 695 -35.37 29.18 -20.07
CA VAL A 695 -36.63 28.55 -20.45
C VAL A 695 -37.60 28.69 -19.27
N ALA A 696 -38.80 29.18 -19.55
CA ALA A 696 -39.88 29.34 -18.58
C ALA A 696 -40.20 28.03 -17.83
N PRO A 697 -40.72 28.10 -16.59
CA PRO A 697 -41.00 26.91 -15.79
C PRO A 697 -42.27 26.21 -16.32
N GLU A 698 -42.10 25.13 -17.09
CA GLU A 698 -43.19 24.26 -17.56
C GLU A 698 -43.46 23.06 -16.60
N PRO A 699 -44.61 22.36 -16.71
CA PRO A 699 -45.29 21.58 -15.64
C PRO A 699 -44.54 20.38 -15.03
N MET A 700 -43.36 20.01 -15.56
CA MET A 700 -42.56 18.86 -15.13
C MET A 700 -42.10 18.94 -13.66
N ALA A 701 -42.01 20.14 -13.08
CA ALA A 701 -41.59 20.32 -11.69
C ALA A 701 -42.59 19.73 -10.68
N ALA A 702 -43.88 19.70 -11.02
CA ALA A 702 -44.92 19.20 -10.12
C ALA A 702 -44.89 17.67 -9.99
N GLU A 703 -44.80 16.93 -11.10
CA GLU A 703 -44.67 15.46 -11.09
C GLU A 703 -43.34 15.00 -10.49
N ALA A 704 -42.25 15.73 -10.74
CA ALA A 704 -40.95 15.42 -10.14
C ALA A 704 -40.94 15.62 -8.62
N SER A 705 -41.60 16.67 -8.12
CA SER A 705 -41.72 16.94 -6.68
C SER A 705 -42.54 15.89 -5.91
N ALA A 706 -43.39 15.12 -6.60
CA ALA A 706 -44.18 14.05 -5.99
C ALA A 706 -43.38 12.76 -5.76
N TRP A 707 -42.20 12.62 -6.38
CA TRP A 707 -41.35 11.45 -6.19
C TRP A 707 -40.55 11.56 -4.88
N SER A 708 -40.74 10.60 -3.99
CA SER A 708 -40.09 10.58 -2.65
C SER A 708 -38.55 10.70 -2.67
N GLY A 709 -37.91 10.38 -3.79
CA GLY A 709 -36.47 10.51 -3.99
C GLY A 709 -35.99 11.91 -4.41
N TRP A 710 -36.88 12.82 -4.81
CA TRP A 710 -36.53 14.05 -5.53
C TRP A 710 -35.71 15.04 -4.69
N ASP A 711 -36.16 15.35 -3.48
CA ASP A 711 -35.46 16.29 -2.60
C ASP A 711 -34.08 15.77 -2.18
N ASN A 712 -33.99 14.46 -1.91
CA ASN A 712 -32.71 13.83 -1.59
C ASN A 712 -31.77 13.83 -2.80
N LEU A 713 -32.29 13.59 -4.01
CA LEU A 713 -31.51 13.65 -5.24
C LEU A 713 -30.96 15.08 -5.46
N ARG A 714 -31.83 16.09 -5.38
CA ARG A 714 -31.47 17.51 -5.53
C ARG A 714 -30.45 17.98 -4.48
N ARG A 715 -30.62 17.55 -3.23
CA ARG A 715 -29.66 17.85 -2.16
C ARG A 715 -28.30 17.24 -2.45
N ARG A 716 -28.26 15.98 -2.89
CA ARG A 716 -27.00 15.27 -3.18
C ARG A 716 -26.28 15.85 -4.40
N THR A 717 -27.01 16.23 -5.45
CA THR A 717 -26.41 16.91 -6.61
C THR A 717 -25.87 18.29 -6.24
N SER A 718 -26.59 19.05 -5.40
CA SER A 718 -26.12 20.33 -4.88
C SER A 718 -24.85 20.20 -4.02
N LEU A 719 -24.81 19.23 -3.09
CA LEU A 719 -23.62 18.96 -2.28
C LEU A 719 -22.42 18.52 -3.11
N LEU A 720 -22.65 17.70 -4.15
CA LEU A 720 -21.61 17.32 -5.12
C LEU A 720 -20.97 18.55 -5.77
N ASN A 721 -21.77 19.50 -6.25
CA ASN A 721 -21.25 20.72 -6.88
C ASN A 721 -20.59 21.67 -5.87
N GLN A 722 -21.10 21.76 -4.64
CA GLN A 722 -20.47 22.51 -3.57
C GLN A 722 -19.06 21.97 -3.24
N ASP A 723 -18.94 20.65 -3.12
CA ASP A 723 -17.67 19.99 -2.83
C ASP A 723 -16.66 20.14 -3.99
N LEU A 724 -17.13 20.06 -5.24
CA LEU A 724 -16.32 20.35 -6.42
C LEU A 724 -15.85 21.81 -6.50
N LYS A 725 -16.69 22.76 -6.09
CA LYS A 725 -16.29 24.17 -5.99
C LYS A 725 -15.21 24.38 -4.93
N GLU A 726 -15.31 23.69 -3.79
CA GLU A 726 -14.26 23.71 -2.77
C GLU A 726 -12.96 23.09 -3.29
N ILE A 727 -13.01 22.05 -4.14
CA ILE A 727 -11.83 21.50 -4.83
C ILE A 727 -11.12 22.59 -5.65
N VAL A 728 -11.85 23.45 -6.37
CA VAL A 728 -11.27 24.57 -7.12
C VAL A 728 -10.54 25.54 -6.19
N ILE A 729 -11.19 25.94 -5.08
CA ILE A 729 -10.62 26.86 -4.09
C ILE A 729 -9.34 26.29 -3.48
N GLN A 730 -9.38 25.02 -3.03
CA GLN A 730 -8.20 24.36 -2.46
C GLN A 730 -7.09 24.19 -3.50
N THR A 731 -7.43 23.92 -4.76
CA THR A 731 -6.45 23.83 -5.85
C THR A 731 -5.71 25.16 -6.06
N ALA A 732 -6.43 26.28 -6.05
CA ALA A 732 -5.85 27.62 -6.15
C ALA A 732 -4.91 27.92 -4.98
N ALA A 733 -5.33 27.61 -3.75
CA ALA A 733 -4.53 27.80 -2.54
C ALA A 733 -3.24 26.95 -2.57
N ILE A 734 -3.34 25.69 -2.99
CA ILE A 734 -2.17 24.81 -3.12
C ILE A 734 -1.19 25.35 -4.17
N ASP A 735 -1.67 25.72 -5.36
CA ASP A 735 -0.81 26.28 -6.41
C ASP A 735 -0.09 27.56 -5.95
N GLN A 736 -0.78 28.44 -5.22
CA GLN A 736 -0.17 29.64 -4.66
C GLN A 736 0.95 29.33 -3.66
N VAL A 737 0.75 28.35 -2.77
CA VAL A 737 1.77 27.92 -1.80
C VAL A 737 2.96 27.27 -2.51
N LEU A 738 2.72 26.45 -3.54
CA LEU A 738 3.77 25.78 -4.29
C LEU A 738 4.61 26.74 -5.13
N ARG A 739 4.01 27.80 -5.71
CA ARG A 739 4.74 28.81 -6.49
C ARG A 739 5.58 29.78 -5.66
N LYS A 740 5.24 29.99 -4.39
CA LYS A 740 5.99 30.87 -3.47
C LYS A 740 7.25 30.22 -2.88
N ALA A 741 7.49 28.93 -3.11
CA ALA A 741 8.65 28.23 -2.57
C ALA A 741 9.91 28.55 -3.40
N PRO A 742 11.02 29.03 -2.79
CA PRO A 742 12.30 29.08 -3.46
C PRO A 742 12.78 27.65 -3.76
N ASP A 743 13.35 27.45 -4.96
CA ASP A 743 13.77 26.14 -5.53
C ASP A 743 14.84 25.39 -4.72
#